data_AF-A0A365NJX6-F1
#
_entry.id   AF-A0A365NJX6-F1
#
_cell.length_a   1.000
_cell.length_b   1.000
_cell.length_c   1.000
_cell.angle_alpha   90.00
_cell.angle_beta   90.00
_cell.angle_gamma   90.00
#
_symmetry.space_group_name_H-M   'P 1'
#
loop_
_entity.id
_entity.type
_entity.pdbx_description
1 polymer ?
#
loop_
_entity_poly.entity_id
_entity_poly.type
_entity_poly.pdbx_seq_one_letter_code
_entity_poly.pdbx_strand_id
1 'polypeptide(L)'
;MSSSKSSKINIVLGVANVGDGNADPVVRFHEPSEVIAFLDAFTKRGYNQLDTARIYSPHAPGTSEPKIGDVPEKNFIVDTKVNSFHDGAHSKENILKDINDSLSALRIAQINIEYLHQPDRATDLKEACEAMDQAHKEGKIKYWGISKHTAQEVETIVKICEKNQFIKPSVYQGEYNPIVRSAEKELFPILRRHNIAFYAYSPAGAGFFAGNHKNVRPGGRFDQSIFIGSLYAERYLKPSISEATEKALAAASSHGISGHAAALRWTAHHGSLSKEYGDSIIVGASSVEQLNSNIDAIEAGPLPDDVADALGAVYAEIEDILPYHFIQVLPNAGPEALRESKREARSYSAQVAHARVRKLRGPRKATGIAEENDPRKEKKQTMKVLSAKGQPLNQTLLPYNQTTLSTAELYIHQPILSPYINFLSTLSTDECFMFDHFVIAGNTPRCEACDSVPDIQRYIAQQNAIPAFTQPPPDPPLGQLNLRWPSSVEYKQQTTSIVQLGGDPLSNKPKIDAFEPGDNKKVTQSPIYSSRLGQEEFRLLFLSPSTDPDTPIHAELVVHQDGRSPQYESTSYTWAGEDDDSSKYRPLYIGRYWDIVLQTRNCWSMLQSLRLPIGTRALWVDAICINQNDIKERDSQVMKMSQRYKNCYRVVVYLGPDMATSIQGSYPAQKELTLSNSEQSMGISRDSFRKLLCRRYFSRIWVVQELVLARRVAFQIGDSEYWMDSNTMRSLEAHTNWDWNSTTAPWLQNVGLERLQETNILHILRATHMCQCADPRDRVFGILSLLSNNSSDSILRADYSLSFREMVIGLFSHTLLELRDLGVLRFAAGLRNYFKFPSWMPNLELFASDVSTRDGLDELAVLIKDREMKPENELQLASCHSIVGDGEVDHRGTPWYLDTTVDSSTGTLSINLIHLLEFQNCARKMGDVEIMKGWHLFTIPGRHSNLVLSSNLPLDELIVPTRDHLFCLNDGNGSPIFLLMSLEIDHNTYKVMGICRHVAFQDQKLDLRENIQQWNASETRYTSGDNGNLHFSEGKSEDENLHLRSLQYTLHNQLEAITH
;
A
#
# COMPACT_ATOMS: atom_id res chain seq x y z
N MET A 1 24.72 47.41 42.09
CA MET A 1 24.64 46.06 42.69
C MET A 1 24.70 45.05 41.57
N SER A 2 25.72 44.20 41.59
CA SER A 2 25.92 43.07 40.68
C SER A 2 24.83 42.02 40.91
N SER A 3 24.21 41.52 39.84
CA SER A 3 23.56 40.21 39.83
C SER A 3 24.18 39.32 38.75
N SER A 4 25.26 38.63 39.11
CA SER A 4 25.66 37.34 38.51
C SER A 4 24.44 36.40 38.44
N LYS A 5 24.26 35.52 37.44
CA LYS A 5 25.10 34.35 37.16
C LYS A 5 24.77 33.79 35.76
N SER A 6 25.68 33.87 34.78
CA SER A 6 25.61 32.99 33.60
C SER A 6 26.09 31.61 34.03
N SER A 7 25.15 30.67 34.24
CA SER A 7 25.49 29.31 34.63
C SER A 7 25.87 28.50 33.38
N LYS A 8 27.15 28.53 32.99
CA LYS A 8 27.65 27.76 31.85
C LYS A 8 27.30 26.27 31.99
N ILE A 9 26.67 25.67 30.98
CA ILE A 9 26.54 24.22 30.85
C ILE A 9 27.94 23.60 30.88
N ASN A 10 28.07 22.39 31.43
CA ASN A 10 29.35 21.71 31.49
C ASN A 10 29.76 21.21 30.09
N ILE A 11 31.04 21.30 29.76
CA ILE A 11 31.60 20.80 28.49
C ILE A 11 32.44 19.58 28.80
N VAL A 12 32.16 18.49 28.10
CA VAL A 12 32.88 17.22 28.13
C VAL A 12 33.58 17.03 26.79
N LEU A 13 34.83 16.55 26.81
CA LEU A 13 35.58 16.28 25.58
C LEU A 13 35.35 14.83 25.13
N GLY A 14 34.73 14.65 23.97
CA GLY A 14 34.62 13.34 23.33
C GLY A 14 35.93 13.00 22.60
N VAL A 15 36.50 11.84 22.89
CA VAL A 15 37.82 11.41 22.38
C VAL A 15 37.75 10.20 21.45
N ALA A 16 36.62 10.00 20.76
CA ALA A 16 36.42 8.90 19.81
C ALA A 16 37.37 8.92 18.59
N ASN A 17 38.12 10.01 18.40
CA ASN A 17 39.12 10.21 17.36
C ASN A 17 40.57 10.14 17.88
N VAL A 18 40.76 9.74 19.13
CA VAL A 18 42.05 9.33 19.69
C VAL A 18 42.16 7.81 19.52
N GLY A 19 43.31 7.30 19.06
CA GLY A 19 43.48 5.85 18.88
C GLY A 19 44.64 5.46 17.97
N ASP A 20 44.53 4.31 17.32
CA ASP A 20 45.50 3.86 16.33
C ASP A 20 45.14 4.38 14.92
N GLY A 21 45.85 5.40 14.45
CA GLY A 21 45.63 6.00 13.13
C GLY A 21 46.06 5.13 11.95
N ASN A 22 46.85 4.08 12.20
CA ASN A 22 47.17 3.10 11.16
C ASN A 22 46.03 2.09 10.96
N ALA A 23 45.21 1.87 12.00
CA ALA A 23 44.13 0.89 11.99
C ALA A 23 42.75 1.52 11.79
N ASP A 24 42.57 2.80 12.14
CA ASP A 24 41.29 3.49 12.06
C ASP A 24 41.35 4.82 11.28
N PRO A 25 40.64 4.93 10.13
CA PRO A 25 40.64 6.15 9.31
C PRO A 25 39.96 7.36 9.98
N VAL A 26 39.23 7.20 11.09
CA VAL A 26 38.61 8.32 11.81
C VAL A 26 39.51 8.94 12.88
N VAL A 27 40.63 8.29 13.23
CA VAL A 27 41.57 8.81 14.21
C VAL A 27 42.24 10.06 13.66
N ARG A 28 42.42 11.05 14.53
CA ARG A 28 43.07 12.33 14.24
C ARG A 28 44.22 12.64 15.20
N PHE A 29 44.25 11.95 16.34
CA PHE A 29 45.31 12.05 17.33
C PHE A 29 45.81 10.64 17.61
N HIS A 30 46.97 10.32 17.04
CA HIS A 30 47.58 8.99 17.11
C HIS A 30 48.85 9.01 17.96
N GLU A 31 49.71 9.99 17.69
CA GLU A 31 50.99 10.10 18.35
C GLU A 31 50.83 10.65 19.76
N PRO A 32 51.65 10.21 20.74
CA PRO A 32 51.55 10.68 22.12
C PRO A 32 51.56 12.21 22.25
N SER A 33 52.39 12.89 21.45
CA SER A 33 52.49 14.36 21.46
C SER A 33 51.21 15.05 20.97
N GLU A 34 50.50 14.46 20.01
CA GLU A 34 49.24 14.97 19.48
C GLU A 34 48.11 14.80 20.52
N VAL A 35 48.06 13.64 21.16
CA VAL A 35 47.08 13.35 22.23
C VAL A 35 47.29 14.30 23.41
N ILE A 36 48.53 14.48 23.86
CA ILE A 36 48.88 15.43 24.93
C ILE A 36 48.44 16.85 24.54
N ALA A 37 48.80 17.32 23.34
CA ALA A 37 48.44 18.67 22.89
C ALA A 37 46.91 18.88 22.85
N PHE A 38 46.16 17.86 22.43
CA PHE A 38 44.70 17.91 22.36
C PHE A 38 44.04 17.98 23.74
N LEU A 39 44.47 17.14 24.69
CA LEU A 39 43.95 17.15 26.05
C LEU A 39 44.39 18.41 26.83
N ASP A 40 45.62 18.88 26.60
CA ASP A 40 46.13 20.11 27.20
C ASP A 40 45.35 21.34 26.75
N ALA A 41 44.97 21.41 25.48
CA ALA A 41 44.15 22.50 24.97
C ALA A 41 42.80 22.57 25.70
N PHE A 42 42.20 21.42 26.02
CA PHE A 42 40.95 21.35 26.77
C PHE A 42 41.11 21.79 28.23
N THR A 43 42.13 21.25 28.92
CA THR A 43 42.39 21.56 30.33
C THR A 43 42.81 23.01 30.56
N LYS A 44 43.55 23.62 29.62
CA LYS A 44 43.87 25.06 29.63
C LYS A 44 42.64 25.97 29.59
N ARG A 45 41.51 25.49 29.05
CA ARG A 45 40.23 26.24 29.06
C ARG A 45 39.43 26.03 30.35
N GLY A 46 39.94 25.24 31.30
CA GLY A 46 39.33 25.01 32.61
C GLY A 46 38.36 23.83 32.67
N TYR A 47 38.31 22.99 31.63
CA TYR A 47 37.49 21.78 31.57
C TYR A 47 38.35 20.52 31.66
N ASN A 48 37.86 19.47 32.31
CA ASN A 48 38.69 18.30 32.58
C ASN A 48 37.96 16.95 32.53
N GLN A 49 36.73 16.89 31.99
CA GLN A 49 35.99 15.63 31.84
C GLN A 49 36.12 15.08 30.42
N LEU A 50 36.52 13.82 30.31
CA LEU A 50 36.70 13.12 29.03
C LEU A 50 35.64 12.02 28.87
N ASP A 51 35.12 11.86 27.66
CA ASP A 51 34.22 10.77 27.27
C ASP A 51 34.90 9.86 26.25
N THR A 52 35.25 8.64 26.66
CA THR A 52 35.82 7.58 25.82
C THR A 52 34.93 6.32 25.82
N ALA A 53 35.39 5.20 25.26
CA ALA A 53 34.71 3.91 25.31
C ALA A 53 35.66 2.76 24.96
N ARG A 54 35.34 1.54 25.40
CA ARG A 54 36.05 0.32 24.97
C ARG A 54 36.01 0.09 23.47
N ILE A 55 34.95 0.51 22.79
CA ILE A 55 34.84 0.41 21.33
C ILE A 55 35.62 1.50 20.59
N TYR A 56 36.24 2.46 21.29
CA TYR A 56 36.95 3.55 20.62
C TYR A 56 38.42 3.20 20.31
N SER A 57 38.92 3.58 19.13
CA SER A 57 38.18 4.25 18.04
C SER A 57 37.30 3.26 17.23
N PRO A 58 36.19 3.69 16.60
CA PRO A 58 35.15 2.81 16.05
C PRO A 58 35.58 1.71 15.07
N HIS A 59 36.67 1.89 14.33
CA HIS A 59 37.23 0.90 13.41
C HIS A 59 38.48 0.18 13.97
N ALA A 60 38.99 0.61 15.12
CA ALA A 60 40.01 -0.09 15.89
C ALA A 60 39.65 -0.11 17.40
N PRO A 61 38.66 -0.93 17.81
CA PRO A 61 38.21 -1.00 19.19
C PRO A 61 39.33 -1.24 20.20
N GLY A 62 39.29 -0.53 21.33
CA GLY A 62 40.21 -0.69 22.45
C GLY A 62 41.51 0.12 22.32
N THR A 63 41.67 0.95 21.28
CA THR A 63 42.90 1.71 21.04
C THR A 63 42.90 3.10 21.66
N SER A 64 41.73 3.69 21.96
CA SER A 64 41.63 5.04 22.53
C SER A 64 42.07 5.10 24.00
N GLU A 65 41.57 4.19 24.84
CA GLU A 65 41.83 4.20 26.28
C GLU A 65 43.32 4.07 26.64
N PRO A 66 44.12 3.16 26.03
CA PRO A 66 45.56 3.11 26.27
C PRO A 66 46.27 4.43 25.94
N LYS A 67 45.89 5.08 24.84
CA LYS A 67 46.48 6.36 24.42
C LYS A 67 46.23 7.48 25.43
N ILE A 68 45.05 7.48 26.05
CA ILE A 68 44.72 8.40 27.16
C ILE A 68 45.48 8.00 28.42
N GLY A 69 45.59 6.70 28.70
CA GLY A 69 46.29 6.16 29.86
C GLY A 69 47.81 6.38 29.84
N ASP A 70 48.40 6.55 28.64
CA ASP A 70 49.80 6.88 28.38
C ASP A 70 50.14 8.36 28.63
N VAL A 71 49.15 9.23 28.79
CA VAL A 71 49.40 10.65 29.10
C VAL A 71 49.97 10.77 30.51
N PRO A 72 51.17 11.39 30.69
CA PRO A 72 51.88 11.39 31.97
C PRO A 72 51.14 12.10 33.11
N GLU A 73 50.52 13.25 32.82
CA GLU A 73 49.77 14.05 33.80
C GLU A 73 48.26 13.83 33.65
N LYS A 74 47.64 13.19 34.66
CA LYS A 74 46.21 12.87 34.65
C LYS A 74 45.39 13.92 35.36
N ASN A 75 45.30 15.09 34.72
CA ASN A 75 44.51 16.21 35.22
C ASN A 75 43.01 16.11 34.82
N PHE A 76 42.59 14.96 34.31
CA PHE A 76 41.24 14.70 33.80
C PHE A 76 40.52 13.59 34.57
N ILE A 77 39.20 13.74 34.66
CA ILE A 77 38.29 12.66 35.04
C ILE A 77 37.78 11.99 33.77
N VAL A 78 37.67 10.66 33.79
CA VAL A 78 37.37 9.86 32.60
C VAL A 78 36.04 9.15 32.79
N ASP A 79 35.15 9.38 31.85
CA ASP A 79 33.98 8.56 31.62
C ASP A 79 34.28 7.56 30.48
N THR A 80 33.88 6.31 30.66
CA THR A 80 34.03 5.27 29.62
C THR A 80 32.80 4.38 29.55
N LYS A 81 32.81 3.42 28.63
CA LYS A 81 31.65 2.59 28.30
C LYS A 81 32.10 1.16 28.01
N VAL A 82 31.42 0.21 28.63
CA VAL A 82 31.56 -1.23 28.35
C VAL A 82 31.21 -1.55 26.90
N ASN A 83 31.63 -2.72 26.42
CA ASN A 83 31.14 -3.24 25.15
C ASN A 83 29.63 -3.49 25.22
N SER A 84 28.92 -3.25 24.12
CA SER A 84 27.47 -3.38 24.03
C SER A 84 27.01 -3.78 22.62
N PHE A 85 27.93 -4.34 21.82
CA PHE A 85 27.74 -4.56 20.37
C PHE A 85 27.59 -6.04 19.99
N HIS A 86 27.39 -6.91 20.97
CA HIS A 86 27.07 -8.32 20.76
C HIS A 86 26.12 -8.80 21.85
N ASP A 87 25.41 -9.89 21.57
CA ASP A 87 24.48 -10.50 22.50
C ASP A 87 25.24 -11.00 23.75
N GLY A 88 24.69 -10.79 24.93
CA GLY A 88 25.34 -11.16 26.18
C GLY A 88 26.46 -10.21 26.64
N ALA A 89 26.71 -9.10 25.94
CA ALA A 89 27.70 -8.11 26.33
C ALA A 89 27.43 -7.51 27.71
N HIS A 90 26.16 -7.42 28.11
CA HIS A 90 25.76 -6.88 29.41
C HIS A 90 25.62 -7.95 30.50
N SER A 91 26.11 -9.18 30.27
CA SER A 91 26.19 -10.16 31.34
C SER A 91 27.04 -9.61 32.48
N LYS A 92 26.72 -10.02 33.71
CA LYS A 92 27.42 -9.50 34.89
C LYS A 92 28.94 -9.70 34.80
N GLU A 93 29.36 -10.86 34.29
CA GLU A 93 30.77 -11.20 34.09
C GLU A 93 31.45 -10.27 33.07
N ASN A 94 30.80 -10.04 31.92
CA ASN A 94 31.37 -9.23 30.84
C ASN A 94 31.50 -7.75 31.23
N ILE A 95 30.48 -7.17 31.90
CA ILE A 95 30.55 -5.79 32.41
C ILE A 95 31.70 -5.63 33.39
N LEU A 96 31.80 -6.52 34.39
CA LEU A 96 32.86 -6.42 35.41
C LEU A 96 34.25 -6.61 34.79
N LYS A 97 34.38 -7.51 33.81
CA LYS A 97 35.62 -7.67 33.03
C LYS A 97 35.95 -6.37 32.28
N ASP A 98 34.98 -5.78 31.59
CA ASP A 98 35.21 -4.60 30.79
C ASP A 98 35.60 -3.37 31.62
N ILE A 99 35.03 -3.22 32.82
CA ILE A 99 35.42 -2.19 33.78
C ILE A 99 36.89 -2.37 34.20
N ASN A 100 37.31 -3.61 34.53
CA ASN A 100 38.69 -3.89 34.92
C ASN A 100 39.68 -3.62 33.78
N ASP A 101 39.34 -4.05 32.57
CA ASP A 101 40.14 -3.78 31.37
C ASP A 101 40.27 -2.27 31.12
N SER A 102 39.19 -1.51 31.27
CA SER A 102 39.18 -0.05 31.10
C SER A 102 40.07 0.64 32.13
N LEU A 103 39.97 0.26 33.41
CA LEU A 103 40.83 0.77 34.49
C LEU A 103 42.32 0.52 34.20
N SER A 104 42.63 -0.67 33.68
CA SER A 104 43.98 -1.07 33.30
C SER A 104 44.50 -0.26 32.10
N ALA A 105 43.72 -0.17 31.02
CA ALA A 105 44.07 0.56 29.81
C ALA A 105 44.25 2.07 30.08
N LEU A 106 43.30 2.67 30.79
CA LEU A 106 43.35 4.07 31.21
C LEU A 106 44.38 4.32 32.31
N ARG A 107 44.91 3.28 32.96
CA ARG A 107 45.82 3.35 34.12
C ARG A 107 45.30 4.31 35.21
N ILE A 108 44.04 4.17 35.58
CA ILE A 108 43.38 4.95 36.63
C ILE A 108 42.83 4.00 37.71
N ALA A 109 42.68 4.51 38.93
CA ALA A 109 42.16 3.71 40.05
C ALA A 109 40.62 3.66 40.09
N GLN A 110 39.94 4.64 39.51
CA GLN A 110 38.49 4.75 39.50
C GLN A 110 38.02 5.49 38.24
N ILE A 111 36.99 4.95 37.58
CA ILE A 111 36.27 5.57 36.47
C ILE A 111 35.23 6.54 37.03
N ASN A 112 35.07 7.72 36.42
CA ASN A 112 34.10 8.72 36.89
C ASN A 112 32.66 8.29 36.56
N ILE A 113 32.36 8.02 35.29
CA ILE A 113 31.08 7.42 34.87
C ILE A 113 31.35 6.23 33.97
N GLU A 114 30.83 5.06 34.32
CA GLU A 114 30.78 3.90 33.43
C GLU A 114 29.40 3.80 32.76
N TYR A 115 29.35 3.74 31.43
CA TYR A 115 28.10 3.63 30.70
C TYR A 115 27.84 2.23 30.14
N LEU A 116 26.59 1.80 30.18
CA LEU A 116 26.08 0.88 29.16
C LEU A 116 26.00 1.65 27.83
N HIS A 117 26.87 1.33 26.86
CA HIS A 117 27.08 2.14 25.65
C HIS A 117 25.84 2.19 24.73
N GLN A 118 25.12 1.09 24.65
CA GLN A 118 23.79 0.96 24.03
C GLN A 118 23.06 -0.24 24.64
N PRO A 119 21.75 -0.44 24.41
CA PRO A 119 21.05 -1.60 24.93
C PRO A 119 21.62 -2.92 24.41
N ASP A 120 21.86 -3.89 25.31
CA ASP A 120 21.95 -5.31 24.99
C ASP A 120 20.69 -6.00 25.51
N ARG A 121 19.75 -6.25 24.60
CA ARG A 121 18.43 -6.81 24.93
C ARG A 121 18.42 -8.31 25.07
N ALA A 122 19.53 -8.98 24.75
CA ALA A 122 19.69 -10.41 24.98
C ALA A 122 20.02 -10.72 26.45
N THR A 123 20.51 -9.73 27.21
CA THR A 123 20.82 -9.90 28.64
C THR A 123 19.69 -9.37 29.53
N ASP A 124 19.43 -10.06 30.64
CA ASP A 124 18.55 -9.55 31.70
C ASP A 124 19.11 -8.23 32.27
N LEU A 125 18.33 -7.15 32.17
CA LEU A 125 18.67 -5.83 32.72
C LEU A 125 19.04 -5.88 34.21
N LYS A 126 18.52 -6.85 34.97
CA LYS A 126 18.92 -7.04 36.37
C LYS A 126 20.39 -7.41 36.50
N GLU A 127 20.94 -8.26 35.64
CA GLU A 127 22.37 -8.60 35.66
C GLU A 127 23.23 -7.36 35.42
N ALA A 128 22.85 -6.54 34.44
CA ALA A 128 23.55 -5.31 34.11
C ALA A 128 23.53 -4.31 35.29
N CYS A 129 22.36 -4.11 35.90
CA CYS A 129 22.21 -3.24 37.07
C CYS A 129 23.01 -3.76 38.28
N GLU A 130 23.01 -5.08 38.49
CA GLU A 130 23.76 -5.73 39.58
C GLU A 130 25.28 -5.59 39.38
N ALA A 131 25.77 -5.69 38.15
CA ALA A 131 27.18 -5.50 37.81
C ALA A 131 27.64 -4.06 38.09
N MET A 132 26.85 -3.06 37.67
CA MET A 132 27.13 -1.65 37.92
C MET A 132 27.12 -1.31 39.41
N ASP A 133 26.14 -1.85 40.15
CA ASP A 133 26.08 -1.69 41.60
C ASP A 133 27.27 -2.33 42.33
N GLN A 134 27.68 -3.52 41.91
CA GLN A 134 28.87 -4.18 42.43
C GLN A 134 30.14 -3.36 42.15
N ALA A 135 30.35 -2.92 40.91
CA ALA A 135 31.51 -2.10 40.56
C ALA A 135 31.57 -0.78 41.35
N HIS A 136 30.42 -0.18 41.64
CA HIS A 136 30.34 1.01 42.48
C HIS A 136 30.72 0.71 43.94
N LYS A 137 30.17 -0.37 44.51
CA LYS A 137 30.51 -0.82 45.89
C LYS A 137 31.98 -1.19 46.04
N GLU A 138 32.59 -1.72 44.98
CA GLU A 138 34.03 -2.00 44.91
C GLU A 138 34.89 -0.74 44.72
N GLY A 139 34.28 0.43 44.52
CA GLY A 139 34.99 1.70 44.31
C GLY A 139 35.62 1.85 42.93
N LYS A 140 35.34 0.94 41.99
CA LYS A 140 35.88 0.95 40.63
C LYS A 140 35.26 2.05 39.76
N ILE A 141 33.99 2.34 40.00
CA ILE A 141 33.26 3.40 39.30
C ILE A 141 32.63 4.35 40.33
N LYS A 142 32.66 5.65 40.05
CA LYS A 142 32.05 6.65 40.94
C LYS A 142 30.55 6.77 40.70
N TYR A 143 30.14 6.83 39.44
CA TYR A 143 28.76 6.80 38.98
C TYR A 143 28.63 5.82 37.81
N TRP A 144 27.40 5.47 37.47
CA TRP A 144 27.12 4.77 36.21
C TRP A 144 26.04 5.48 35.41
N GLY A 145 26.03 5.22 34.12
CA GLY A 145 25.09 5.80 33.19
C GLY A 145 24.62 4.82 32.14
N ILE A 146 23.68 5.29 31.34
CA ILE A 146 23.10 4.55 30.22
C ILE A 146 23.12 5.41 28.98
N SER A 147 23.30 4.80 27.82
CA SER A 147 23.33 5.48 26.54
C SER A 147 22.38 4.81 25.57
N LYS A 148 21.68 5.60 24.74
CA LYS A 148 20.78 5.12 23.68
C LYS A 148 19.63 4.18 24.14
N HIS A 149 19.31 4.12 25.43
CA HIS A 149 18.14 3.37 25.90
C HIS A 149 16.87 4.19 25.64
N THR A 150 15.76 3.53 25.30
CA THR A 150 14.45 4.16 25.17
C THR A 150 13.94 4.65 26.54
N ALA A 151 12.97 5.58 26.52
CA ALA A 151 12.33 6.11 27.73
C ALA A 151 11.74 4.99 28.61
N GLN A 152 11.14 3.98 27.98
CA GLN A 152 10.59 2.81 28.66
C GLN A 152 11.68 1.96 29.31
N GLU A 153 12.80 1.72 28.63
CA GLU A 153 13.93 0.97 29.19
C GLU A 153 14.55 1.70 30.38
N VAL A 154 14.66 3.03 30.32
CA VAL A 154 15.12 3.85 31.45
C VAL A 154 14.23 3.64 32.67
N GLU A 155 12.90 3.69 32.51
CA GLU A 155 11.97 3.42 33.63
C GLU A 155 12.10 1.99 34.15
N THR A 156 12.26 1.00 33.28
CA THR A 156 12.46 -0.40 33.68
C THR A 156 13.75 -0.57 34.49
N ILE A 157 14.86 0.02 34.04
CA ILE A 157 16.14 0.01 34.74
C ILE A 157 16.00 0.66 36.12
N VAL A 158 15.37 1.83 36.21
CA VAL A 158 15.13 2.50 37.48
C VAL A 158 14.30 1.63 38.43
N LYS A 159 13.23 1.00 37.95
CA LYS A 159 12.39 0.10 38.76
C LYS A 159 13.17 -1.11 39.26
N ILE A 160 14.04 -1.68 38.43
CA ILE A 160 14.93 -2.79 38.81
C ILE A 160 15.88 -2.33 39.93
N CYS A 161 16.52 -1.17 39.77
CA CYS A 161 17.41 -0.62 40.80
C CYS A 161 16.67 -0.39 42.12
N GLU A 162 15.49 0.24 42.08
CA GLU A 162 14.68 0.53 43.27
C GLU A 162 14.22 -0.76 43.97
N LYS A 163 13.74 -1.75 43.21
CA LYS A 163 13.30 -3.04 43.75
C LYS A 163 14.43 -3.82 44.42
N ASN A 164 15.64 -3.78 43.86
CA ASN A 164 16.79 -4.55 44.33
C ASN A 164 17.74 -3.75 45.22
N GLN A 165 17.42 -2.49 45.53
CA GLN A 165 18.28 -1.56 46.28
C GLN A 165 19.66 -1.37 45.64
N PHE A 166 19.73 -1.42 44.32
CA PHE A 166 20.93 -1.06 43.57
C PHE A 166 21.00 0.44 43.36
N ILE A 167 22.21 0.98 43.18
CA ILE A 167 22.36 2.37 42.77
C ILE A 167 21.72 2.63 41.41
N LYS A 168 21.00 3.75 41.27
CA LYS A 168 20.36 4.16 40.01
C LYS A 168 21.38 4.78 39.04
N PRO A 169 21.15 4.70 37.73
CA PRO A 169 21.98 5.42 36.78
C PRO A 169 21.87 6.93 37.06
N SER A 170 23.00 7.62 37.05
CA SER A 170 23.07 9.06 37.37
C SER A 170 23.10 9.93 36.11
N VAL A 171 23.47 9.34 34.97
CA VAL A 171 23.60 10.06 33.69
C VAL A 171 23.03 9.24 32.54
N TYR A 172 22.33 9.92 31.64
CA TYR A 172 21.94 9.41 30.33
C TYR A 172 22.76 10.11 29.24
N GLN A 173 23.41 9.37 28.36
CA GLN A 173 24.10 9.93 27.20
C GLN A 173 23.27 9.71 25.92
N GLY A 174 22.93 10.79 25.22
CA GLY A 174 22.02 10.75 24.07
C GLY A 174 22.33 11.79 23.00
N GLU A 175 21.80 11.58 21.78
CA GLU A 175 21.95 12.56 20.72
C GLU A 175 20.98 13.72 20.94
N TYR A 176 21.50 14.94 20.94
CA TYR A 176 20.66 16.12 21.08
C TYR A 176 21.29 17.34 20.39
N ASN A 177 20.53 17.94 19.47
CA ASN A 177 20.93 19.11 18.68
C ASN A 177 19.68 19.73 18.01
N PRO A 178 19.78 20.84 17.25
CA PRO A 178 18.61 21.49 16.64
C PRO A 178 17.77 20.59 15.71
N ILE A 179 18.34 19.51 15.17
CA ILE A 179 17.66 18.53 14.30
C ILE A 179 17.11 17.35 15.12
N VAL A 180 17.81 16.91 16.18
CA VAL A 180 17.45 15.75 17.00
C VAL A 180 16.98 16.21 18.37
N ARG A 181 15.66 16.42 18.52
CA ARG A 181 15.03 16.90 19.77
C ARG A 181 13.96 15.97 20.35
N SER A 182 13.92 14.75 19.85
CA SER A 182 12.95 13.72 20.27
C SER A 182 12.96 13.40 21.76
N ALA A 183 14.10 13.55 22.42
CA ALA A 183 14.27 13.33 23.86
C ALA A 183 13.41 14.28 24.73
N GLU A 184 13.05 15.47 24.22
CA GLU A 184 12.32 16.49 24.98
C GLU A 184 10.91 16.03 25.37
N LYS A 185 10.28 15.17 24.56
CA LYS A 185 8.87 14.78 24.75
C LYS A 185 8.66 13.76 25.86
N GLU A 186 9.53 12.76 25.93
CA GLU A 186 9.33 11.58 26.78
C GLU A 186 10.52 11.32 27.69
N LEU A 187 11.75 11.39 27.17
CA LEU A 187 12.94 11.06 27.94
C LEU A 187 13.24 12.10 29.03
N PHE A 188 13.34 13.39 28.68
CA PHE A 188 13.72 14.43 29.65
C PHE A 188 12.80 14.45 30.89
N PRO A 189 11.46 14.38 30.78
CA PRO A 189 10.58 14.27 31.94
C PRO A 189 10.92 13.10 32.87
N ILE A 190 11.26 11.93 32.32
CA ILE A 190 11.65 10.74 33.10
C ILE A 190 12.99 10.97 33.78
N LEU A 191 13.98 11.49 33.06
CA LEU A 191 15.29 11.78 33.61
C LEU A 191 15.19 12.78 34.77
N ARG A 192 14.40 13.84 34.63
CA ARG A 192 14.22 14.83 35.70
C ARG A 192 13.55 14.22 36.93
N ARG A 193 12.52 13.40 36.74
CA ARG A 193 11.81 12.71 37.83
C ARG A 193 12.75 11.83 38.67
N HIS A 194 13.75 11.22 38.02
CA HIS A 194 14.69 10.32 38.68
C HIS A 194 16.06 10.95 38.97
N ASN A 195 16.20 12.27 38.78
CA ASN A 195 17.43 13.03 38.98
C ASN A 195 18.63 12.48 38.19
N ILE A 196 18.38 12.13 36.92
CA ILE A 196 19.37 11.65 35.96
C ILE A 196 19.75 12.82 35.05
N ALA A 197 21.04 13.12 34.94
CA ALA A 197 21.55 14.16 34.05
C ALA A 197 21.53 13.70 32.57
N PHE A 198 21.46 14.63 31.62
CA PHE A 198 21.57 14.32 30.19
C PHE A 198 22.87 14.87 29.59
N TYR A 199 23.64 14.00 28.95
CA TYR A 199 24.90 14.34 28.28
C TYR A 199 24.69 14.26 26.77
N ALA A 200 24.67 15.42 26.11
CA ALA A 200 24.35 15.54 24.69
C ALA A 200 25.59 15.28 23.82
N TYR A 201 25.57 14.18 23.05
CA TYR A 201 26.54 13.97 21.97
C TYR A 201 26.01 14.52 20.63
N SER A 202 26.94 14.75 19.70
CA SER A 202 26.67 15.38 18.40
C SER A 202 25.89 16.71 18.50
N PRO A 203 26.31 17.66 19.37
CA PRO A 203 25.57 18.91 19.64
C PRO A 203 25.41 19.84 18.43
N ALA A 204 26.20 19.63 17.37
CA ALA A 204 26.09 20.33 16.10
C ALA A 204 25.97 19.36 14.91
N GLY A 205 25.20 18.28 15.09
CA GLY A 205 24.83 17.34 14.03
C GLY A 205 26.03 16.64 13.38
N ALA A 206 27.04 16.26 14.20
CA ALA A 206 28.24 15.58 13.72
C ALA A 206 29.05 16.34 12.63
N GLY A 207 28.91 17.67 12.58
CA GLY A 207 29.53 18.52 11.56
C GLY A 207 28.63 18.84 10.36
N PHE A 208 27.36 18.41 10.39
CA PHE A 208 26.37 18.74 9.37
C PHE A 208 26.24 20.26 9.20
N PHE A 209 26.08 21.00 10.30
CA PHE A 209 25.98 22.47 10.32
C PHE A 209 27.27 23.19 9.93
N ALA A 210 28.40 22.48 9.89
CA ALA A 210 29.66 23.00 9.35
C ALA A 210 29.78 22.80 7.82
N GLY A 211 28.83 22.12 7.19
CA GLY A 211 28.87 21.79 5.75
C GLY A 211 29.79 20.62 5.42
N ASN A 212 30.18 19.78 6.39
CA ASN A 212 31.07 18.64 6.16
C ASN A 212 30.50 17.61 5.17
N HIS A 213 29.18 17.58 5.00
CA HIS A 213 28.51 16.76 3.99
C HIS A 213 28.61 17.33 2.56
N LYS A 214 28.81 18.64 2.42
CA LYS A 214 29.05 19.30 1.12
C LYS A 214 30.50 19.15 0.67
N ASN A 215 31.42 19.04 1.63
CA ASN A 215 32.87 18.86 1.40
C ASN A 215 33.38 17.62 2.14
N VAL A 216 32.99 16.44 1.67
CA VAL A 216 33.35 15.16 2.29
C VAL A 216 34.87 14.93 2.18
N ARG A 217 35.53 14.70 3.32
CA ARG A 217 36.96 14.37 3.41
C ARG A 217 37.13 12.87 3.71
N PRO A 218 38.16 12.19 3.16
CA PRO A 218 38.51 10.83 3.53
C PRO A 218 38.65 10.65 5.04
N GLY A 219 38.07 9.59 5.58
CA GLY A 219 38.01 9.31 7.02
C GLY A 219 37.14 10.29 7.82
N GLY A 220 36.42 11.19 7.15
CA GLY A 220 35.55 12.20 7.76
C GLY A 220 34.22 11.61 8.25
N ARG A 221 33.49 12.40 9.05
CA ARG A 221 32.22 11.97 9.66
C ARG A 221 31.07 11.73 8.67
N PHE A 222 31.20 12.23 7.43
CA PHE A 222 30.27 12.01 6.32
C PHE A 222 30.92 11.25 5.16
N ASP A 223 32.08 10.63 5.37
CA ASP A 223 32.72 9.76 4.39
C ASP A 223 31.97 8.43 4.31
N GLN A 224 31.14 8.30 3.27
CA GLN A 224 30.30 7.11 3.08
C GLN A 224 31.09 5.84 2.76
N SER A 225 32.41 5.96 2.45
CA SER A 225 33.27 4.79 2.23
C SER A 225 33.58 4.01 3.52
N ILE A 226 33.39 4.63 4.69
CA ILE A 226 33.60 4.00 6.00
C ILE A 226 32.26 3.83 6.73
N PHE A 227 32.13 2.74 7.49
CA PHE A 227 30.88 2.35 8.16
C PHE A 227 30.24 3.49 8.96
N ILE A 228 31.01 4.21 9.79
CA ILE A 228 30.44 5.29 10.60
C ILE A 228 29.97 6.47 9.75
N GLY A 229 30.67 6.80 8.66
CA GLY A 229 30.29 7.91 7.79
C GLY A 229 29.04 7.60 6.96
N SER A 230 28.85 6.35 6.55
CA SER A 230 27.60 5.87 5.94
C SER A 230 26.40 6.02 6.89
N LEU A 231 26.55 5.63 8.16
CA LEU A 231 25.50 5.78 9.17
C LEU A 231 25.08 7.24 9.40
N TYR A 232 26.05 8.16 9.50
CA TYR A 232 25.74 9.59 9.67
C TYR A 232 25.16 10.21 8.40
N ALA A 233 25.55 9.74 7.22
CA ALA A 233 24.96 10.18 5.95
C ALA A 233 23.48 9.78 5.85
N GLU A 234 23.14 8.50 6.10
CA GLU A 234 21.75 8.02 6.11
C GLU A 234 20.89 8.81 7.12
N ARG A 235 21.49 9.18 8.25
CA ARG A 235 20.80 9.88 9.33
C ARG A 235 20.48 11.34 9.02
N TYR A 236 21.44 12.09 8.47
CA TYR A 236 21.34 13.54 8.31
C TYR A 236 21.09 14.02 6.87
N LEU A 237 21.42 13.24 5.83
CA LEU A 237 21.30 13.67 4.43
C LEU A 237 19.91 13.39 3.85
N LYS A 238 18.88 13.85 4.57
CA LYS A 238 17.50 13.81 4.10
C LYS A 238 17.14 15.16 3.47
N PRO A 239 16.42 15.20 2.33
CA PRO A 239 16.00 16.46 1.70
C PRO A 239 15.29 17.41 2.67
N SER A 240 14.42 16.85 3.53
CA SER A 240 13.68 17.58 4.57
C SER A 240 14.59 18.28 5.59
N ILE A 241 15.71 17.66 5.97
CA ILE A 241 16.69 18.23 6.90
C ILE A 241 17.50 19.34 6.21
N SER A 242 17.94 19.11 4.98
CA SER A 242 18.71 20.11 4.21
C SER A 242 17.91 21.38 4.00
N GLU A 243 16.65 21.28 3.56
CA GLU A 243 15.79 22.45 3.31
C GLU A 243 15.51 23.25 4.60
N ALA A 244 15.13 22.58 5.69
CA ALA A 244 14.85 23.25 6.96
C ALA A 244 16.10 23.94 7.54
N THR A 245 17.27 23.34 7.39
CA THR A 245 18.51 23.89 7.93
C THR A 245 19.08 25.06 7.11
N GLU A 246 18.85 25.12 5.80
CA GLU A 246 19.34 26.24 4.98
C GLU A 246 18.76 27.60 5.41
N LYS A 247 17.49 27.65 5.82
CA LYS A 247 16.88 28.86 6.39
C LYS A 247 17.56 29.30 7.69
N ALA A 248 17.81 28.34 8.58
CA ALA A 248 18.50 28.54 9.85
C ALA A 248 19.95 29.04 9.64
N LEU A 249 20.65 28.48 8.65
CA LEU A 249 22.00 28.90 8.29
C LEU A 249 22.03 30.32 7.71
N ALA A 250 21.05 30.70 6.89
CA ALA A 250 20.94 32.06 6.38
C ALA A 250 20.72 33.09 7.49
N ALA A 251 19.88 32.78 8.48
CA ALA A 251 19.68 33.61 9.67
C ALA A 251 20.96 33.75 10.49
N ALA A 252 21.69 32.66 10.75
CA ALA A 252 22.98 32.75 11.44
C ALA A 252 24.00 33.61 10.66
N SER A 253 24.05 33.45 9.33
CA SER A 253 25.00 34.15 8.47
C SER A 253 24.77 35.67 8.43
N SER A 254 23.54 36.17 8.57
CA SER A 254 23.26 37.62 8.60
C SER A 254 23.86 38.31 9.83
N HIS A 255 24.10 37.55 10.90
CA HIS A 255 24.78 37.99 12.12
C HIS A 255 26.28 37.67 12.14
N GLY A 256 26.84 37.18 11.03
CA GLY A 256 28.24 36.75 10.96
C GLY A 256 28.57 35.52 11.82
N ILE A 257 27.55 34.73 12.19
CA ILE A 257 27.71 33.52 12.99
C ILE A 257 27.75 32.32 12.04
N SER A 258 28.79 31.48 12.14
CA SER A 258 28.85 30.25 11.35
C SER A 258 27.76 29.26 11.76
N GLY A 259 27.28 28.44 10.82
CA GLY A 259 26.27 27.42 11.11
C GLY A 259 26.66 26.48 12.25
N HIS A 260 27.93 26.07 12.30
CA HIS A 260 28.44 25.22 13.36
C HIS A 260 28.40 25.90 14.73
N ALA A 261 28.85 27.16 14.81
CA ALA A 261 28.79 27.94 16.04
C ALA A 261 27.34 28.20 16.48
N ALA A 262 26.43 28.46 15.53
CA ALA A 262 25.01 28.60 15.81
C ALA A 262 24.42 27.33 16.43
N ALA A 263 24.66 26.16 15.83
CA ALA A 263 24.15 24.89 16.36
C ALA A 263 24.71 24.56 17.77
N LEU A 264 26.00 24.77 18.01
CA LEU A 264 26.61 24.58 19.33
C LEU A 264 26.00 25.49 20.40
N ARG A 265 25.86 26.79 20.08
CA ARG A 265 25.26 27.77 21.01
C ARG A 265 23.80 27.50 21.26
N TRP A 266 23.05 27.06 20.24
CA TRP A 266 21.66 26.67 20.40
C TRP A 266 21.54 25.50 21.37
N THR A 267 22.31 24.42 21.17
CA THR A 267 22.26 23.25 22.06
C THR A 267 22.67 23.60 23.50
N ALA A 268 23.61 24.52 23.68
CA ALA A 268 24.12 24.94 24.99
C ALA A 268 23.23 25.91 25.77
N HIS A 269 22.53 26.81 25.08
CA HIS A 269 21.86 27.94 25.73
C HIS A 269 20.35 28.04 25.45
N HIS A 270 19.86 27.36 24.42
CA HIS A 270 18.47 27.50 23.93
C HIS A 270 17.69 26.18 23.87
N GLY A 271 18.38 25.05 23.83
CA GLY A 271 17.77 23.72 24.00
C GLY A 271 17.34 23.47 25.45
N SER A 272 16.75 22.31 25.72
CA SER A 272 16.22 21.96 27.05
C SER A 272 17.27 21.42 28.03
N LEU A 273 18.56 21.59 27.71
CA LEU A 273 19.64 21.25 28.64
C LEU A 273 19.77 22.34 29.71
N SER A 274 19.99 21.93 30.95
CA SER A 274 20.22 22.85 32.05
C SER A 274 21.28 22.34 33.00
N LYS A 275 22.18 23.26 33.39
CA LYS A 275 23.20 23.01 34.41
C LYS A 275 22.59 22.60 35.75
N GLU A 276 21.39 23.05 36.07
CA GLU A 276 20.69 22.73 37.32
C GLU A 276 20.43 21.22 37.47
N TYR A 277 20.27 20.52 36.36
CA TYR A 277 20.10 19.06 36.34
C TYR A 277 21.41 18.29 36.12
N GLY A 278 22.56 18.99 36.12
CA GLY A 278 23.87 18.39 35.83
C GLY A 278 24.11 18.08 34.35
N ASP A 279 23.30 18.64 33.44
CA ASP A 279 23.45 18.36 32.01
C ASP A 279 24.78 18.87 31.46
N SER A 280 25.29 18.17 30.45
CA SER A 280 26.55 18.47 29.80
C SER A 280 26.45 18.34 28.29
N ILE A 281 27.36 19.00 27.57
CA ILE A 281 27.54 18.83 26.13
C ILE A 281 28.88 18.15 25.86
N ILE A 282 28.86 17.11 25.04
CA ILE A 282 30.05 16.39 24.58
C ILE A 282 30.49 17.00 23.25
N VAL A 283 31.63 17.68 23.26
CA VAL A 283 32.24 18.28 22.07
C VAL A 283 33.31 17.35 21.53
N GLY A 284 33.26 17.08 20.23
CA GLY A 284 34.35 16.43 19.49
C GLY A 284 35.02 17.42 18.55
N ALA A 285 36.31 17.22 18.26
CA ALA A 285 37.08 18.06 17.36
C ALA A 285 38.18 17.26 16.67
N SER A 286 38.41 17.52 15.38
CA SER A 286 39.43 16.86 14.55
C SER A 286 40.78 17.57 14.53
N SER A 287 40.90 18.71 15.21
CA SER A 287 42.15 19.42 15.47
C SER A 287 42.03 20.25 16.75
N VAL A 288 43.16 20.73 17.28
CA VAL A 288 43.19 21.62 18.45
C VAL A 288 42.50 22.96 18.17
N GLU A 289 42.65 23.50 16.96
CA GLU A 289 42.02 24.74 16.53
C GLU A 289 40.50 24.60 16.50
N GLN A 290 40.00 23.45 16.00
CA GLN A 290 38.57 23.17 16.01
C GLN A 290 38.04 23.04 17.45
N LEU A 291 38.79 22.41 18.36
CA LEU A 291 38.41 22.32 19.77
C LEU A 291 38.25 23.70 20.39
N ASN A 292 39.27 24.56 20.24
CA ASN A 292 39.22 25.93 20.75
C ASN A 292 38.06 26.70 20.14
N SER A 293 37.86 26.63 18.82
CA SER A 293 36.75 27.30 18.15
C SER A 293 35.37 26.81 18.63
N ASN A 294 35.23 25.52 18.94
CA ASN A 294 33.98 24.98 19.45
C ASN A 294 33.69 25.46 20.89
N ILE A 295 34.72 25.53 21.73
CA ILE A 295 34.60 26.07 23.10
C ILE A 295 34.29 27.56 23.03
N ASP A 296 35.00 28.32 22.20
CA ASP A 296 34.76 29.75 22.00
C ASP A 296 33.33 30.03 21.54
N ALA A 297 32.79 29.20 20.63
CA ALA A 297 31.40 29.30 20.20
C ALA A 297 30.44 29.13 21.39
N ILE A 298 30.60 28.10 22.22
CA ILE A 298 29.75 27.86 23.39
C ILE A 298 29.91 29.00 24.42
N GLU A 299 31.14 29.47 24.65
CA GLU A 299 31.43 30.53 25.62
C GLU A 299 30.97 31.93 25.19
N ALA A 300 30.74 32.14 23.89
CA ALA A 300 30.17 33.38 23.36
C ALA A 300 28.72 33.64 23.85
N GLY A 301 28.08 32.66 24.51
CA GLY A 301 26.78 32.83 25.15
C GLY A 301 25.58 32.63 24.21
N PRO A 302 24.38 33.06 24.62
CA PRO A 302 23.15 32.81 23.86
C PRO A 302 23.20 33.48 22.48
N LEU A 303 22.57 32.84 21.50
CA LEU A 303 22.32 33.42 20.16
C LEU A 303 21.35 34.61 20.21
N PRO A 304 21.40 35.52 19.21
CA PRO A 304 20.29 36.43 18.92
C PRO A 304 18.97 35.67 18.75
N ASP A 305 17.85 36.26 19.19
CA ASP A 305 16.54 35.60 19.24
C ASP A 305 16.09 35.06 17.88
N ASP A 306 16.30 35.81 16.80
CA ASP A 306 15.93 35.40 15.44
C ASP A 306 16.74 34.19 14.96
N VAL A 307 18.02 34.10 15.32
CA VAL A 307 18.86 32.93 15.04
C VAL A 307 18.45 31.75 15.93
N ALA A 308 18.17 31.99 17.21
CA ALA A 308 17.73 30.94 18.14
C ALA A 308 16.39 30.32 17.70
N ASP A 309 15.44 31.16 17.29
CA ASP A 309 14.13 30.75 16.78
C ASP A 309 14.25 29.98 15.47
N ALA A 310 15.09 30.45 14.53
CA ALA A 310 15.31 29.77 13.27
C ALA A 310 15.91 28.36 13.48
N LEU A 311 16.91 28.23 14.36
CA LEU A 311 17.48 26.93 14.72
C LEU A 311 16.46 26.04 15.46
N GLY A 312 15.64 26.63 16.35
CA GLY A 312 14.58 25.92 17.06
C GLY A 312 13.46 25.41 16.14
N ALA A 313 13.17 26.14 15.07
CA ALA A 313 12.15 25.81 14.08
C ALA A 313 12.53 24.60 13.22
N VAL A 314 13.82 24.32 13.02
CA VAL A 314 14.32 23.20 12.20
C VAL A 314 13.60 21.89 12.55
N TYR A 315 13.59 21.49 13.83
CA TYR A 315 12.92 20.28 14.28
C TYR A 315 11.40 20.23 14.02
N ALA A 316 10.75 21.39 13.98
CA ALA A 316 9.33 21.51 13.70
C ALA A 316 9.00 21.45 12.20
N GLU A 317 9.98 21.74 11.34
CA GLU A 317 9.88 21.73 9.87
C GLU A 317 10.28 20.39 9.26
N ILE A 318 11.19 19.63 9.88
CA ILE A 318 11.60 18.33 9.36
C ILE A 318 10.44 17.34 9.33
N GLU A 319 10.29 16.66 8.19
CA GLU A 319 9.28 15.62 7.98
C GLU A 319 9.57 14.35 8.79
N ASP A 320 10.85 14.10 8.98
CA ASP A 320 11.44 12.96 9.66
C ASP A 320 11.87 13.36 11.07
N ILE A 321 11.12 13.01 12.11
CA ILE A 321 11.69 13.13 13.46
C ILE A 321 12.72 12.01 13.61
N LEU A 322 13.92 12.38 14.04
CA LEU A 322 15.00 11.45 14.33
C LEU A 322 14.98 11.02 15.81
N PRO A 323 15.09 9.72 16.15
CA PRO A 323 15.10 9.25 17.53
C PRO A 323 16.40 9.62 18.24
N TYR A 324 16.33 9.98 19.52
CA TYR A 324 17.52 10.29 20.34
C TYR A 324 18.34 9.03 20.67
N HIS A 325 17.74 7.85 20.58
CA HIS A 325 18.32 6.54 20.90
C HIS A 325 18.86 5.82 19.65
N PHE A 326 19.78 6.47 18.92
CA PHE A 326 20.34 5.90 17.70
C PHE A 326 21.27 4.69 17.95
N ILE A 327 20.78 3.47 17.76
CA ILE A 327 21.58 2.23 17.89
C ILE A 327 22.51 2.04 16.69
N GLN A 328 23.77 1.68 16.98
CA GLN A 328 24.77 1.35 15.96
C GLN A 328 24.93 -0.17 15.90
N VAL A 329 24.85 -0.75 14.70
CA VAL A 329 25.11 -2.18 14.51
C VAL A 329 26.38 -2.35 13.71
N LEU A 330 27.43 -2.84 14.38
CA LEU A 330 28.69 -3.13 13.73
C LEU A 330 28.52 -4.24 12.67
N PRO A 331 29.30 -4.24 11.58
CA PRO A 331 29.20 -5.24 10.52
C PRO A 331 29.31 -6.71 10.97
N ASN A 332 29.92 -6.95 12.14
CA ASN A 332 30.14 -8.27 12.72
C ASN A 332 29.19 -8.59 13.89
N ALA A 333 28.17 -7.76 14.14
CA ALA A 333 27.20 -8.01 15.19
C ALA A 333 26.36 -9.26 14.87
N GLY A 334 25.93 -9.98 15.91
CA GLY A 334 25.08 -11.15 15.78
C GLY A 334 23.79 -10.87 15.00
N PRO A 335 23.13 -11.89 14.44
CA PRO A 335 21.91 -11.74 13.64
C PRO A 335 20.77 -10.99 14.37
N GLU A 336 20.75 -11.05 15.70
CA GLU A 336 19.72 -10.48 16.56
C GLU A 336 19.89 -8.96 16.73
N ALA A 337 21.10 -8.49 17.07
CA ALA A 337 21.47 -7.08 17.08
C ALA A 337 21.19 -6.36 15.73
N LEU A 338 21.42 -7.05 14.59
CA LEU A 338 21.13 -6.52 13.25
C LEU A 338 19.63 -6.47 12.90
N ARG A 339 18.84 -7.41 13.42
CA ARG A 339 17.36 -7.40 13.27
C ARG A 339 16.73 -6.27 14.08
N GLU A 340 17.28 -5.98 15.25
CA GLU A 340 16.66 -5.07 16.21
C GLU A 340 16.91 -3.59 15.91
N SER A 341 18.10 -3.22 15.46
CA SER A 341 18.35 -1.87 14.92
C SER A 341 17.43 -1.54 13.74
N LYS A 342 17.15 -2.53 12.88
CA LYS A 342 16.19 -2.38 11.78
C LYS A 342 14.74 -2.22 12.28
N ARG A 343 14.40 -2.74 13.47
CA ARG A 343 13.08 -2.61 14.11
C ARG A 343 12.88 -1.23 14.72
N GLU A 344 13.91 -0.67 15.36
CA GLU A 344 13.85 0.67 15.97
C GLU A 344 13.78 1.83 14.97
N ALA A 345 14.56 1.74 13.88
CA ALA A 345 14.49 2.73 12.80
C ALA A 345 13.04 2.86 12.24
N ARG A 346 12.26 1.79 12.32
CA ARG A 346 10.85 1.71 11.88
C ARG A 346 9.87 2.22 12.95
N SER A 347 10.11 1.91 14.23
CA SER A 347 9.27 2.30 15.38
C SER A 347 9.16 3.82 15.56
N TYR A 348 10.30 4.53 15.47
CA TYR A 348 10.30 5.97 15.72
C TYR A 348 9.66 6.78 14.58
N SER A 349 9.89 6.36 13.34
CA SER A 349 9.29 6.95 12.13
C SER A 349 7.75 6.92 12.17
N ALA A 350 7.14 5.91 12.82
CA ALA A 350 5.70 5.81 13.02
C ALA A 350 5.15 6.84 14.03
N GLN A 351 5.91 7.19 15.08
CA GLN A 351 5.52 8.18 16.09
C GLN A 351 5.51 9.61 15.51
N VAL A 352 6.32 9.86 14.48
CA VAL A 352 6.41 11.14 13.75
C VAL A 352 5.17 11.45 12.93
N ALA A 353 4.72 10.46 12.16
CA ALA A 353 3.53 10.58 11.34
C ALA A 353 2.32 10.99 12.19
N HIS A 354 2.25 10.48 13.42
CA HIS A 354 1.21 10.79 14.39
C HIS A 354 1.24 12.24 14.92
N ALA A 355 2.42 12.87 15.04
CA ALA A 355 2.57 14.25 15.50
C ALA A 355 2.19 15.29 14.44
N ARG A 356 2.40 14.97 13.15
CA ARG A 356 2.08 15.85 12.00
C ARG A 356 0.58 16.08 11.81
N VAL A 357 -0.23 15.04 12.02
CA VAL A 357 -1.71 15.13 11.95
C VAL A 357 -2.29 16.13 12.95
N ARG A 358 -1.58 16.38 14.06
CA ARG A 358 -2.03 17.27 15.15
C ARG A 358 -1.79 18.76 14.86
N LYS A 359 -0.78 19.10 14.06
CA LYS A 359 -0.36 20.50 13.76
C LYS A 359 -1.22 21.18 12.69
N LEU A 360 -1.91 20.40 11.85
CA LEU A 360 -2.77 20.87 10.76
C LEU A 360 -4.17 21.38 11.19
N ARG A 361 -4.51 21.28 12.49
CA ARG A 361 -5.78 21.80 13.05
C ARG A 361 -5.50 23.05 13.90
N GLY A 362 -5.62 24.24 13.31
CA GLY A 362 -5.37 25.54 13.97
C GLY A 362 -6.37 25.89 15.10
N PRO A 363 -6.11 26.94 15.91
CA PRO A 363 -6.87 27.22 17.13
C PRO A 363 -8.12 28.08 16.89
N ARG A 364 -9.27 27.69 17.46
CA ARG A 364 -10.49 28.55 17.56
C ARG A 364 -10.70 29.02 19.01
N LYS A 365 -10.94 30.33 19.15
CA LYS A 365 -11.27 31.06 20.38
C LYS A 365 -12.63 30.61 20.94
N ALA A 366 -12.73 30.53 22.27
CA ALA A 366 -13.97 30.32 22.99
C ALA A 366 -14.56 31.67 23.45
N THR A 367 -15.83 31.90 23.14
CA THR A 367 -16.72 32.83 23.86
C THR A 367 -17.63 32.00 24.75
N GLY A 368 -17.70 32.36 26.03
CA GLY A 368 -18.50 31.66 27.03
C GLY A 368 -20.00 31.90 26.92
N ILE A 369 -20.75 31.18 27.75
CA ILE A 369 -21.85 31.65 28.60
C ILE A 369 -22.06 30.56 29.68
N ALA A 370 -22.30 31.01 30.91
CA ALA A 370 -22.53 30.24 32.12
C ALA A 370 -24.02 29.94 32.33
N GLU A 371 -24.30 29.02 33.27
CA GLU A 371 -25.50 28.86 34.15
C GLU A 371 -25.66 27.36 34.48
N GLU A 372 -26.18 26.86 35.60
CA GLU A 372 -26.29 27.22 37.03
C GLU A 372 -27.04 26.02 37.68
N ASN A 373 -26.70 25.62 38.93
CA ASN A 373 -27.58 25.07 40.01
C ASN A 373 -28.44 23.80 39.76
N ASP A 374 -28.77 22.87 40.68
CA ASP A 374 -28.65 22.65 42.14
C ASP A 374 -29.14 21.18 42.42
N PRO A 375 -28.80 20.55 43.56
CA PRO A 375 -28.79 19.10 43.78
C PRO A 375 -30.02 18.55 44.55
N ARG A 376 -30.06 17.23 44.84
CA ARG A 376 -30.56 16.63 46.10
C ARG A 376 -30.49 15.08 46.15
N LYS A 377 -29.92 14.61 47.28
CA LYS A 377 -30.34 13.50 48.19
C LYS A 377 -30.34 12.03 47.72
N GLU A 378 -30.33 11.01 48.58
CA GLU A 378 -29.72 10.65 49.89
C GLU A 378 -30.34 9.28 50.32
N LYS A 379 -29.65 8.52 51.20
CA LYS A 379 -30.06 7.34 52.04
C LYS A 379 -29.90 5.93 51.45
N LYS A 380 -29.02 5.05 51.96
CA LYS A 380 -28.91 4.33 53.28
C LYS A 380 -29.92 3.19 53.49
N GLN A 381 -29.45 1.95 53.65
CA GLN A 381 -29.71 1.09 54.83
C GLN A 381 -28.87 -0.20 54.89
N THR A 382 -28.81 -0.74 56.11
CA THR A 382 -27.80 -1.59 56.80
C THR A 382 -28.29 -3.00 57.14
N MET A 383 -27.35 -3.93 57.47
CA MET A 383 -27.35 -5.05 58.46
C MET A 383 -26.78 -6.37 57.86
N LYS A 384 -26.04 -7.28 58.53
CA LYS A 384 -25.88 -7.63 59.96
C LYS A 384 -24.61 -8.52 60.17
N VAL A 385 -24.23 -8.68 61.45
CA VAL A 385 -22.99 -9.24 62.05
C VAL A 385 -23.13 -10.69 62.56
N LEU A 386 -22.03 -11.46 62.64
CA LEU A 386 -21.66 -12.54 63.61
C LEU A 386 -20.10 -12.73 63.56
N SER A 387 -19.25 -12.25 64.49
CA SER A 387 -18.76 -12.79 65.80
C SER A 387 -18.03 -14.17 65.73
N ALA A 388 -16.89 -14.51 66.37
CA ALA A 388 -15.89 -13.87 67.26
C ALA A 388 -14.73 -14.89 67.54
N LYS A 389 -13.45 -14.52 67.68
CA LYS A 389 -12.55 -14.51 68.91
C LYS A 389 -11.14 -15.00 68.48
N GLY A 390 -9.96 -14.54 68.94
CA GLY A 390 -9.47 -13.50 69.88
C GLY A 390 -7.91 -13.45 69.79
N GLN A 391 -7.27 -12.27 69.70
CA GLN A 391 -6.57 -11.45 70.74
C GLN A 391 -5.05 -11.74 70.94
N PRO A 392 -4.19 -10.80 71.44
CA PRO A 392 -4.19 -9.32 71.36
C PRO A 392 -2.80 -8.60 71.19
N LEU A 393 -2.87 -7.34 70.71
CA LEU A 393 -2.13 -6.06 70.99
C LEU A 393 -0.60 -5.95 71.25
N ASN A 394 0.05 -5.03 70.52
CA ASN A 394 0.42 -3.65 70.97
C ASN A 394 0.87 -2.78 69.76
N GLN A 395 0.11 -1.73 69.38
CA GLN A 395 0.36 -0.28 69.61
C GLN A 395 1.72 0.22 69.04
N THR A 396 1.82 1.22 68.15
CA THR A 396 1.17 2.55 68.19
C THR A 396 1.22 3.23 66.80
N LEU A 397 0.10 3.80 66.34
CA LEU A 397 0.00 4.76 65.24
C LEU A 397 -1.06 5.81 65.65
N LEU A 398 -0.80 7.08 65.30
CA LEU A 398 -1.72 8.20 64.98
C LEU A 398 -0.96 9.53 65.18
N PRO A 399 -1.35 10.66 64.55
CA PRO A 399 -1.65 10.86 63.13
C PRO A 399 -0.98 12.14 62.55
N TYR A 400 -0.98 12.22 61.22
CA TYR A 400 -0.59 13.38 60.42
C TYR A 400 -1.63 14.52 60.55
N ASN A 401 -1.17 15.72 60.89
CA ASN A 401 -1.97 16.94 60.92
C ASN A 401 -1.87 17.68 59.58
N GLN A 402 -3.01 18.19 59.12
CA GLN A 402 -3.15 19.12 58.00
C GLN A 402 -2.57 20.49 58.35
N THR A 403 -1.84 21.11 57.41
CA THR A 403 -1.81 22.56 57.24
C THR A 403 -1.45 22.92 55.79
N THR A 404 -2.47 23.37 55.05
CA THR A 404 -2.48 24.53 54.15
C THR A 404 -1.23 24.88 53.34
N LEU A 405 -1.32 24.73 52.02
CA LEU A 405 -0.67 25.63 51.06
C LEU A 405 -1.74 26.29 50.19
N SER A 406 -1.63 27.61 50.13
CA SER A 406 -2.55 28.57 49.52
C SER A 406 -2.50 28.54 47.99
N THR A 407 -3.68 28.70 47.40
CA THR A 407 -3.93 29.07 46.01
C THR A 407 -3.30 30.41 45.64
N ALA A 408 -2.17 30.38 44.95
CA ALA A 408 -1.77 31.35 43.94
C ALA A 408 -0.65 30.73 43.09
N GLU A 409 -0.70 30.94 41.78
CA GLU A 409 0.29 30.53 40.76
C GLU A 409 0.17 29.10 40.20
N LEU A 410 -0.91 28.85 39.45
CA LEU A 410 -0.90 27.88 38.34
C LEU A 410 -2.06 28.15 37.38
N TYR A 411 -1.84 29.09 36.46
CA TYR A 411 -2.62 29.21 35.22
C TYR A 411 -1.69 29.73 34.12
N ILE A 412 -1.04 28.80 33.39
CA ILE A 412 -0.65 28.99 31.98
C ILE A 412 -0.90 27.66 31.23
N HIS A 413 -1.50 27.79 30.06
CA HIS A 413 -2.26 26.82 29.26
C HIS A 413 -1.52 25.60 28.68
N GLN A 414 -2.20 24.44 28.65
CA GLN A 414 -2.13 23.43 27.58
C GLN A 414 -3.56 23.04 27.13
N PRO A 415 -3.83 22.86 25.81
CA PRO A 415 -4.96 22.09 25.34
C PRO A 415 -4.49 20.96 24.42
N ILE A 416 -4.14 19.79 24.98
CA ILE A 416 -3.80 18.58 24.19
C ILE A 416 -4.59 17.32 24.62
N LEU A 417 -5.40 17.35 25.68
CA LEU A 417 -6.10 16.16 26.22
C LEU A 417 -7.53 15.88 25.65
N SER A 418 -8.04 16.66 24.69
CA SER A 418 -9.49 16.66 24.39
C SER A 418 -10.08 15.40 23.71
N PRO A 419 -9.39 14.64 22.82
CA PRO A 419 -9.98 13.40 22.29
C PRO A 419 -10.00 12.24 23.30
N TYR A 420 -9.00 12.23 24.21
CA TYR A 420 -8.82 11.16 25.20
C TYR A 420 -9.86 11.26 26.32
N ILE A 421 -10.18 12.49 26.76
CA ILE A 421 -11.22 12.73 27.76
C ILE A 421 -12.62 12.42 27.19
N ASN A 422 -12.87 12.70 25.92
CA ASN A 422 -14.18 12.39 25.31
C ASN A 422 -14.41 10.88 25.16
N PHE A 423 -13.39 10.08 24.81
CA PHE A 423 -13.48 8.62 24.80
C PHE A 423 -13.67 8.06 26.22
N LEU A 424 -12.88 8.52 27.19
CA LEU A 424 -13.01 8.16 28.61
C LEU A 424 -14.36 8.56 29.22
N SER A 425 -14.98 9.63 28.75
CA SER A 425 -16.30 10.09 29.22
C SER A 425 -17.50 9.33 28.63
N THR A 426 -17.28 8.58 27.53
CA THR A 426 -18.32 7.74 26.90
C THR A 426 -18.30 6.29 27.40
N LEU A 427 -17.32 5.93 28.22
CA LEU A 427 -17.13 4.57 28.72
C LEU A 427 -17.98 4.37 29.98
N SER A 428 -18.88 3.39 29.93
CA SER A 428 -19.54 2.87 31.12
C SER A 428 -18.49 2.34 32.09
N THR A 429 -18.73 2.47 33.39
CA THR A 429 -17.85 2.09 34.51
C THR A 429 -17.49 0.60 34.60
N ASP A 430 -17.84 -0.20 33.60
CA ASP A 430 -17.80 -1.67 33.62
C ASP A 430 -16.79 -2.30 32.64
N GLU A 431 -16.08 -1.51 31.82
CA GLU A 431 -15.12 -2.05 30.83
C GLU A 431 -13.66 -1.91 31.33
N CYS A 432 -13.10 -3.02 31.82
CA CYS A 432 -11.71 -3.12 32.29
C CYS A 432 -10.76 -3.04 31.08
N PHE A 433 -10.04 -1.93 30.92
CA PHE A 433 -8.98 -1.82 29.92
C PHE A 433 -7.78 -2.63 30.38
N MET A 434 -7.51 -3.70 29.66
CA MET A 434 -6.49 -4.67 30.00
C MET A 434 -5.11 -4.13 29.61
N PHE A 435 -4.37 -3.59 30.57
CA PHE A 435 -3.02 -3.05 30.33
C PHE A 435 -1.92 -4.11 30.50
N ASP A 436 -2.22 -5.17 31.26
CA ASP A 436 -1.34 -6.32 31.52
C ASP A 436 -2.18 -7.61 31.41
N HIS A 437 -1.68 -8.63 30.72
CA HIS A 437 -2.44 -9.85 30.42
C HIS A 437 -1.63 -11.13 30.61
N PHE A 438 -2.31 -12.19 31.01
CA PHE A 438 -1.79 -13.55 31.02
C PHE A 438 -2.81 -14.54 30.42
N VAL A 439 -2.33 -15.69 29.96
CA VAL A 439 -3.16 -16.75 29.34
C VAL A 439 -3.38 -17.86 30.37
N ILE A 440 -4.65 -18.21 30.64
CA ILE A 440 -5.03 -19.30 31.56
C ILE A 440 -5.50 -20.52 30.77
N ALA A 441 -5.56 -21.69 31.42
CA ALA A 441 -6.11 -22.94 30.88
C ALA A 441 -7.44 -22.70 30.12
N GLY A 442 -7.46 -23.04 28.84
CA GLY A 442 -8.54 -22.71 27.90
C GLY A 442 -8.23 -21.53 26.96
N ASN A 443 -7.01 -20.98 27.01
CA ASN A 443 -6.42 -20.11 25.99
C ASN A 443 -7.22 -18.83 25.70
N THR A 444 -7.78 -18.22 26.74
CA THR A 444 -8.43 -16.90 26.65
C THR A 444 -7.57 -15.87 27.38
N PRO A 445 -7.22 -14.73 26.74
CA PRO A 445 -6.47 -13.68 27.41
C PRO A 445 -7.29 -13.11 28.57
N ARG A 446 -6.64 -12.97 29.73
CA ARG A 446 -7.23 -12.39 30.94
C ARG A 446 -6.49 -11.14 31.36
N CYS A 447 -7.23 -10.17 31.89
CA CYS A 447 -6.63 -9.00 32.51
C CYS A 447 -5.92 -9.41 33.80
N GLU A 448 -4.65 -9.07 33.94
CA GLU A 448 -3.86 -9.31 35.14
C GLU A 448 -4.36 -8.50 36.35
N ALA A 449 -4.95 -7.32 36.10
CA ALA A 449 -5.42 -6.42 37.16
C ALA A 449 -6.79 -6.79 37.73
N CYS A 450 -7.70 -7.34 36.91
CA CYS A 450 -9.11 -7.54 37.29
C CYS A 450 -9.65 -8.95 36.99
N ASP A 451 -8.82 -9.85 36.44
CA ASP A 451 -9.17 -11.23 36.02
C ASP A 451 -10.32 -11.32 35.00
N SER A 452 -10.73 -10.20 34.39
CA SER A 452 -11.80 -10.17 33.38
C SER A 452 -11.35 -10.84 32.08
N VAL A 453 -12.27 -11.56 31.44
CA VAL A 453 -12.15 -12.08 30.07
C VAL A 453 -12.96 -11.22 29.10
N PRO A 454 -12.51 -11.04 27.85
CA PRO A 454 -13.34 -10.43 26.81
C PRO A 454 -14.64 -11.23 26.60
N ASP A 455 -15.79 -10.53 26.56
CA ASP A 455 -17.08 -11.16 26.24
C ASP A 455 -17.19 -11.41 24.73
N ILE A 456 -16.58 -12.51 24.29
CA ILE A 456 -16.54 -12.94 22.89
C ILE A 456 -17.96 -13.12 22.31
N GLN A 457 -18.92 -13.59 23.11
CA GLN A 457 -20.31 -13.81 22.65
C GLN A 457 -21.03 -12.50 22.36
N ARG A 458 -20.84 -11.48 23.21
CA ARG A 458 -21.35 -10.13 22.94
C ARG A 458 -20.72 -9.54 21.67
N TYR A 459 -19.42 -9.71 21.44
CA TYR A 459 -18.76 -9.23 20.22
C TYR A 459 -19.22 -9.97 18.96
N ILE A 460 -19.45 -11.29 19.03
CA ILE A 460 -20.06 -12.08 17.95
C ILE A 460 -21.45 -11.51 17.61
N ALA A 461 -22.30 -11.28 18.62
CA ALA A 461 -23.64 -10.75 18.42
C ALA A 461 -23.64 -9.32 17.82
N GLN A 462 -22.69 -8.47 18.20
CA GLN A 462 -22.55 -7.11 17.66
C GLN A 462 -22.04 -7.09 16.21
N GLN A 463 -21.13 -7.98 15.82
CA GLN A 463 -20.59 -8.03 14.45
C GLN A 463 -21.55 -8.72 13.46
N ASN A 464 -22.36 -9.67 13.91
CA ASN A 464 -23.42 -10.29 13.10
C ASN A 464 -24.57 -9.33 12.75
N ALA A 465 -24.61 -8.12 13.34
CA ALA A 465 -25.62 -7.10 13.06
C ALA A 465 -25.26 -6.17 11.87
N ILE A 466 -24.05 -6.32 11.28
CA ILE A 466 -23.63 -5.55 10.11
C ILE A 466 -23.97 -6.38 8.85
N PRO A 467 -24.86 -5.91 7.96
CA PRO A 467 -25.26 -6.69 6.80
C PRO A 467 -24.07 -7.00 5.88
N ALA A 468 -23.95 -8.26 5.47
CA ALA A 468 -22.97 -8.69 4.49
C ALA A 468 -23.31 -8.12 3.11
N PHE A 469 -22.29 -7.58 2.42
CA PHE A 469 -22.30 -7.07 1.06
C PHE A 469 -23.39 -6.02 0.74
N THR A 470 -22.97 -4.77 0.55
CA THR A 470 -23.79 -3.76 -0.13
C THR A 470 -24.11 -4.28 -1.53
N GLN A 471 -25.40 -4.49 -1.83
CA GLN A 471 -25.82 -4.85 -3.19
C GLN A 471 -25.36 -3.79 -4.19
N PRO A 472 -25.02 -4.18 -5.44
CA PRO A 472 -24.67 -3.23 -6.49
C PRO A 472 -25.74 -2.14 -6.62
N PRO A 473 -25.36 -0.89 -6.96
CA PRO A 473 -26.32 0.15 -7.29
C PRO A 473 -27.30 -0.37 -8.35
N PRO A 474 -28.62 -0.15 -8.18
CA PRO A 474 -29.60 -0.56 -9.17
C PRO A 474 -29.35 0.19 -10.48
N ASP A 475 -29.66 -0.45 -11.61
CA ASP A 475 -29.55 0.21 -12.91
C ASP A 475 -30.51 1.42 -12.99
N PRO A 476 -30.04 2.59 -13.46
CA PRO A 476 -30.92 3.69 -13.78
C PRO A 476 -31.95 3.32 -14.87
N PRO A 477 -33.10 4.02 -14.93
CA PRO A 477 -34.00 3.95 -16.08
C PRO A 477 -33.26 4.28 -17.40
N LEU A 478 -33.74 3.72 -18.51
CA LEU A 478 -33.22 4.08 -19.84
C LEU A 478 -33.42 5.58 -20.09
N GLY A 479 -32.42 6.23 -20.71
CA GLY A 479 -32.38 7.69 -20.89
C GLY A 479 -31.93 8.48 -19.66
N GLN A 480 -31.63 7.81 -18.54
CA GLN A 480 -31.15 8.43 -17.29
C GLN A 480 -29.83 7.84 -16.80
N LEU A 481 -29.06 7.20 -17.68
CA LEU A 481 -27.71 6.75 -17.34
C LEU A 481 -26.82 7.96 -17.06
N ASN A 482 -25.73 7.72 -16.34
CA ASN A 482 -24.70 8.73 -16.13
C ASN A 482 -23.34 8.13 -16.47
N LEU A 483 -23.17 7.79 -17.75
CA LEU A 483 -21.93 7.18 -18.24
C LEU A 483 -20.80 8.19 -18.11
N ARG A 484 -19.85 7.81 -17.27
CA ARG A 484 -18.66 8.59 -16.90
C ARG A 484 -17.41 7.72 -16.83
N TRP A 485 -17.58 6.42 -17.00
CA TRP A 485 -16.53 5.42 -16.85
C TRP A 485 -16.47 4.55 -18.11
N PRO A 486 -15.25 4.26 -18.62
CA PRO A 486 -13.98 4.75 -18.11
C PRO A 486 -13.70 6.18 -18.57
N SER A 487 -12.80 6.88 -17.86
CA SER A 487 -12.45 8.27 -18.18
C SER A 487 -11.71 8.44 -19.51
N SER A 488 -11.29 7.34 -20.14
CA SER A 488 -10.75 7.34 -21.50
C SER A 488 -11.80 7.64 -22.55
N VAL A 489 -13.08 7.35 -22.28
CA VAL A 489 -14.14 7.55 -23.25
C VAL A 489 -14.75 8.93 -23.05
N GLU A 490 -14.74 9.75 -24.10
CA GLU A 490 -15.49 11.00 -24.13
C GLU A 490 -16.97 10.73 -24.47
N TYR A 491 -17.83 10.81 -23.45
CA TYR A 491 -19.28 10.71 -23.63
C TYR A 491 -19.87 12.07 -24.00
N LYS A 492 -20.72 12.13 -25.02
CA LYS A 492 -21.46 13.36 -25.37
C LYS A 492 -22.76 13.46 -24.57
N GLN A 493 -23.15 14.69 -24.22
CA GLN A 493 -24.50 15.01 -23.75
C GLN A 493 -25.26 15.65 -24.91
N GLN A 494 -26.46 15.17 -25.21
CA GLN A 494 -27.37 15.93 -26.05
C GLN A 494 -27.79 17.22 -25.33
N THR A 495 -27.40 18.38 -25.86
CA THR A 495 -27.95 19.68 -25.47
C THR A 495 -29.43 19.74 -25.86
N THR A 496 -30.32 19.29 -24.99
CA THR A 496 -31.73 19.68 -25.07
C THR A 496 -31.83 21.14 -24.67
N SER A 497 -32.24 21.97 -25.63
CA SER A 497 -32.46 23.41 -25.46
C SER A 497 -33.64 23.65 -24.52
N ILE A 498 -33.39 23.65 -23.21
CA ILE A 498 -34.30 24.28 -22.25
C ILE A 498 -33.98 25.77 -22.23
N VAL A 499 -34.89 26.56 -22.78
CA VAL A 499 -34.89 28.03 -22.76
C VAL A 499 -34.61 28.52 -21.34
N GLN A 500 -33.41 29.08 -21.12
CA GLN A 500 -33.12 29.88 -19.93
C GLN A 500 -33.83 31.23 -20.02
N LEU A 501 -34.70 31.53 -19.06
CA LEU A 501 -34.94 32.90 -18.66
C LEU A 501 -33.83 33.32 -17.68
N GLY A 502 -32.84 34.03 -18.22
CA GLY A 502 -32.04 35.03 -17.50
C GLY A 502 -30.78 34.54 -16.78
N GLY A 503 -29.62 34.72 -17.43
CA GLY A 503 -28.31 34.70 -16.79
C GLY A 503 -27.14 34.60 -17.79
N ASP A 504 -26.39 35.69 -17.92
CA ASP A 504 -25.24 35.95 -18.82
C ASP A 504 -24.22 34.77 -18.99
N PRO A 505 -23.87 34.33 -20.22
CA PRO A 505 -22.99 33.19 -20.46
C PRO A 505 -21.55 33.62 -20.75
N LEU A 506 -20.80 34.10 -19.74
CA LEU A 506 -19.34 34.30 -19.85
C LEU A 506 -18.60 34.18 -18.50
N SER A 507 -18.98 33.21 -17.65
CA SER A 507 -18.08 32.70 -16.59
C SER A 507 -18.63 31.40 -16.01
N ASN A 508 -18.13 30.23 -16.44
CA ASN A 508 -18.06 29.01 -15.63
C ASN A 508 -17.46 27.86 -16.45
N LYS A 509 -16.15 27.69 -16.36
CA LYS A 509 -15.56 26.34 -16.49
C LYS A 509 -15.97 25.56 -15.23
N PRO A 510 -16.51 24.34 -15.32
CA PRO A 510 -16.70 23.52 -14.14
C PRO A 510 -15.31 23.23 -13.57
N LYS A 511 -15.06 23.70 -12.35
CA LYS A 511 -14.00 23.14 -11.53
C LYS A 511 -14.35 21.67 -11.32
N ILE A 512 -13.35 20.82 -11.43
CA ILE A 512 -13.39 19.48 -10.86
C ILE A 512 -13.54 19.71 -9.35
N ASP A 513 -14.77 19.67 -8.86
CA ASP A 513 -15.04 19.65 -7.44
C ASP A 513 -14.52 18.32 -6.92
N ALA A 514 -13.33 18.37 -6.34
CA ALA A 514 -12.92 17.42 -5.33
C ALA A 514 -14.09 17.30 -4.34
N PHE A 515 -14.70 16.11 -4.28
CA PHE A 515 -15.78 15.75 -3.36
C PHE A 515 -15.68 16.53 -2.05
N GLU A 516 -16.57 17.51 -1.84
CA GLU A 516 -16.66 18.17 -0.54
C GLU A 516 -17.02 17.13 0.54
N PRO A 517 -16.47 17.26 1.76
CA PRO A 517 -16.68 16.31 2.84
C PRO A 517 -18.06 16.51 3.47
N GLY A 518 -19.08 15.94 2.82
CA GLY A 518 -20.44 15.83 3.33
C GLY A 518 -20.59 14.70 4.34
N ASP A 519 -21.01 15.09 5.55
CA ASP A 519 -21.48 14.30 6.68
C ASP A 519 -20.51 13.29 7.33
N ASN A 520 -19.74 13.84 8.27
CA ASN A 520 -19.24 13.16 9.46
C ASN A 520 -20.42 12.55 10.28
N LYS A 521 -21.03 11.47 9.80
CA LYS A 521 -21.50 10.45 10.74
C LYS A 521 -20.25 9.93 11.44
N LYS A 522 -20.16 10.17 12.75
CA LYS A 522 -19.09 9.71 13.64
C LYS A 522 -18.71 8.27 13.26
N VAL A 523 -17.63 8.11 12.50
CA VAL A 523 -16.97 6.82 12.36
C VAL A 523 -16.45 6.52 13.74
N THR A 524 -17.09 5.58 14.42
CA THR A 524 -16.57 4.98 15.64
C THR A 524 -15.14 4.54 15.33
N GLN A 525 -14.15 5.15 15.98
CA GLN A 525 -12.75 4.78 15.80
C GLN A 525 -12.63 3.30 16.13
N SER A 526 -12.37 2.48 15.12
CA SER A 526 -12.07 1.07 15.32
C SER A 526 -10.73 0.98 16.04
N PRO A 527 -10.62 0.24 17.15
CA PRO A 527 -9.34 0.09 17.84
C PRO A 527 -8.31 -0.66 16.98
N ILE A 528 -8.77 -1.54 16.08
CA ILE A 528 -7.94 -2.26 15.10
C ILE A 528 -7.55 -1.36 13.92
N TYR A 529 -8.52 -0.61 13.36
CA TYR A 529 -8.30 0.26 12.21
C TYR A 529 -8.30 1.71 12.65
N SER A 530 -7.17 2.14 13.20
CA SER A 530 -6.98 3.48 13.80
C SER A 530 -7.31 4.64 12.86
N SER A 531 -7.06 4.46 11.55
CA SER A 531 -7.39 5.42 10.49
C SER A 531 -7.52 4.74 9.13
N ARG A 532 -8.24 5.38 8.21
CA ARG A 532 -8.33 4.97 6.81
C ARG A 532 -6.95 5.06 6.15
N LEU A 533 -6.56 4.05 5.37
CA LEU A 533 -5.32 4.05 4.59
C LEU A 533 -5.29 5.15 3.52
N GLY A 534 -4.14 5.80 3.38
CA GLY A 534 -3.82 6.72 2.29
C GLY A 534 -3.66 6.06 0.90
N GLN A 535 -3.41 6.89 -0.12
CA GLN A 535 -3.29 6.42 -1.51
C GLN A 535 -2.04 5.58 -1.79
N GLU A 536 -0.97 5.74 -1.04
CA GLU A 536 0.24 4.90 -1.17
C GLU A 536 0.40 3.95 0.02
N GLU A 537 -0.63 3.81 0.86
CA GLU A 537 -0.55 2.99 2.07
C GLU A 537 -1.26 1.64 1.93
N PHE A 538 -0.71 0.63 2.61
CA PHE A 538 -1.32 -0.67 2.83
C PHE A 538 -0.92 -1.22 4.20
N ARG A 539 -1.64 -2.22 4.72
CA ARG A 539 -1.26 -2.87 6.00
C ARG A 539 -0.63 -4.24 5.76
N LEU A 540 0.32 -4.60 6.62
CA LEU A 540 0.83 -5.95 6.75
C LEU A 540 0.45 -6.52 8.11
N LEU A 541 0.06 -7.79 8.11
CA LEU A 541 -0.20 -8.61 9.28
C LEU A 541 1.10 -9.30 9.70
N PHE A 542 1.58 -8.99 10.88
CA PHE A 542 2.74 -9.62 11.51
C PHE A 542 2.25 -10.72 12.45
N LEU A 543 2.14 -11.93 11.91
CA LEU A 543 1.59 -13.10 12.60
C LEU A 543 2.60 -13.67 13.62
N SER A 544 2.19 -13.79 14.88
CA SER A 544 3.05 -14.26 15.97
C SER A 544 3.32 -15.78 15.90
N PRO A 545 4.54 -16.22 16.25
CA PRO A 545 4.90 -17.65 16.25
C PRO A 545 4.13 -18.45 17.32
N SER A 546 4.04 -19.77 17.13
CA SER A 546 3.75 -20.76 18.18
C SER A 546 4.00 -22.17 17.67
N THR A 547 4.38 -23.06 18.58
CA THR A 547 4.44 -24.51 18.35
C THR A 547 3.17 -25.23 18.82
N ASP A 548 2.38 -24.59 19.68
CA ASP A 548 1.13 -25.10 20.23
C ASP A 548 -0.06 -24.59 19.37
N PRO A 549 -0.86 -25.50 18.78
CA PRO A 549 -2.02 -25.15 17.96
C PRO A 549 -3.15 -24.52 18.77
N ASP A 550 -3.21 -24.75 20.08
CA ASP A 550 -4.27 -24.22 20.93
C ASP A 550 -3.96 -22.78 21.38
N THR A 551 -2.70 -22.35 21.33
CA THR A 551 -2.29 -20.99 21.66
C THR A 551 -3.04 -19.97 20.80
N PRO A 552 -3.61 -18.90 21.38
CA PRO A 552 -4.36 -17.89 20.63
C PRO A 552 -3.57 -17.32 19.45
N ILE A 553 -4.26 -17.05 18.33
CA ILE A 553 -3.65 -16.36 17.20
C ILE A 553 -3.58 -14.88 17.54
N HIS A 554 -2.36 -14.40 17.77
CA HIS A 554 -2.06 -12.99 17.97
C HIS A 554 -1.25 -12.46 16.78
N ALA A 555 -1.51 -11.21 16.41
CA ALA A 555 -0.78 -10.55 15.34
C ALA A 555 -0.72 -9.03 15.54
N GLU A 556 0.27 -8.38 14.94
CA GLU A 556 0.30 -6.92 14.81
C GLU A 556 -0.14 -6.49 13.41
N LEU A 557 -0.87 -5.39 13.30
CA LEU A 557 -1.28 -4.81 12.02
C LEU A 557 -0.55 -3.48 11.82
N VAL A 558 0.32 -3.40 10.80
CA VAL A 558 1.22 -2.26 10.62
C VAL A 558 1.02 -1.63 9.25
N VAL A 559 0.88 -0.31 9.21
CA VAL A 559 0.76 0.47 7.96
C VAL A 559 2.14 0.66 7.33
N HIS A 560 2.24 0.41 6.03
CA HIS A 560 3.42 0.61 5.20
C HIS A 560 3.08 1.45 3.98
N GLN A 561 4.08 2.15 3.44
CA GLN A 561 3.97 2.86 2.16
C GLN A 561 4.42 1.94 1.01
N ASP A 562 3.86 2.14 -0.17
CA ASP A 562 4.22 1.47 -1.40
C ASP A 562 5.69 1.70 -1.74
N GLY A 563 6.37 0.63 -2.15
CA GLY A 563 7.83 0.65 -2.37
C GLY A 563 8.68 0.78 -1.09
N ARG A 564 8.07 0.95 0.09
CA ARG A 564 8.74 1.07 1.40
C ARG A 564 8.15 0.13 2.44
N SER A 565 8.15 -1.17 2.12
CA SER A 565 7.73 -2.25 3.01
C SER A 565 8.83 -3.31 3.16
N PRO A 566 8.82 -4.12 4.23
CA PRO A 566 9.64 -5.34 4.26
C PRO A 566 9.20 -6.31 3.16
N GLN A 567 10.01 -7.34 2.89
CA GLN A 567 9.51 -8.51 2.16
C GLN A 567 8.37 -9.15 2.96
N TYR A 568 7.29 -9.50 2.25
CA TYR A 568 6.10 -10.12 2.82
C TYR A 568 5.58 -11.18 1.86
N GLU A 569 4.77 -12.10 2.38
CA GLU A 569 4.03 -13.07 1.57
C GLU A 569 2.56 -12.62 1.50
N SER A 570 1.91 -12.85 0.37
CA SER A 570 0.45 -12.67 0.28
C SER A 570 -0.25 -14.01 0.46
N THR A 571 -1.41 -14.01 1.09
CA THR A 571 -2.23 -15.23 1.21
C THR A 571 -3.31 -15.25 0.13
N SER A 572 -3.61 -16.43 -0.39
CA SER A 572 -4.74 -16.66 -1.28
C SER A 572 -5.56 -17.84 -0.78
N TYR A 573 -6.83 -17.59 -0.45
CA TYR A 573 -7.73 -18.57 0.15
C TYR A 573 -9.18 -18.17 -0.10
N THR A 574 -10.12 -19.09 0.09
CA THR A 574 -11.55 -18.77 0.02
C THR A 574 -12.03 -18.24 1.37
N TRP A 575 -12.70 -17.08 1.39
CA TRP A 575 -13.26 -16.56 2.65
C TRP A 575 -14.28 -17.52 3.28
N ALA A 576 -15.12 -18.15 2.45
CA ALA A 576 -15.98 -19.27 2.83
C ALA A 576 -15.23 -20.59 2.62
N GLY A 577 -15.45 -21.61 3.45
CA GLY A 577 -14.93 -22.96 3.20
C GLY A 577 -15.51 -23.59 1.91
N GLU A 578 -15.10 -24.81 1.59
CA GLU A 578 -15.72 -25.58 0.48
C GLU A 578 -17.21 -25.88 0.73
N ASP A 579 -17.64 -25.84 1.99
CA ASP A 579 -19.02 -25.95 2.46
C ASP A 579 -19.84 -24.65 2.33
N ASP A 580 -19.26 -23.60 1.74
CA ASP A 580 -19.82 -22.24 1.67
C ASP A 580 -20.02 -21.58 3.04
N ASP A 581 -19.43 -22.13 4.11
CA ASP A 581 -19.51 -21.54 5.44
C ASP A 581 -18.57 -20.34 5.53
N SER A 582 -19.16 -19.15 5.48
CA SER A 582 -18.49 -17.87 5.74
C SER A 582 -18.76 -17.33 7.15
N SER A 583 -19.32 -18.16 8.04
CA SER A 583 -19.58 -17.76 9.42
C SER A 583 -18.29 -17.35 10.13
N LYS A 584 -18.43 -16.32 10.97
CA LYS A 584 -17.37 -15.87 11.86
C LYS A 584 -17.13 -16.95 12.91
N TYR A 585 -15.88 -17.37 13.05
CA TYR A 585 -15.52 -18.56 13.83
C TYR A 585 -14.91 -18.19 15.18
N ARG A 586 -13.61 -17.90 15.22
CA ARG A 586 -12.82 -17.66 16.42
C ARG A 586 -12.17 -16.27 16.40
N PRO A 587 -11.84 -15.72 17.58
CA PRO A 587 -11.12 -14.45 17.66
C PRO A 587 -9.70 -14.56 17.09
N LEU A 588 -9.34 -13.55 16.31
CA LEU A 588 -7.98 -13.14 16.01
C LEU A 588 -7.69 -11.91 16.87
N TYR A 589 -6.60 -11.95 17.63
CA TYR A 589 -6.21 -10.87 18.52
C TYR A 589 -5.19 -9.97 17.82
N ILE A 590 -5.49 -8.68 17.73
CA ILE A 590 -4.69 -7.69 17.01
C ILE A 590 -4.09 -6.67 17.98
N GLY A 591 -2.80 -6.39 17.79
CA GLY A 591 -2.11 -5.30 18.47
C GLY A 591 -1.82 -5.56 19.94
N ARG A 592 -1.22 -4.57 20.60
CA ARG A 592 -0.73 -4.68 21.98
C ARG A 592 -1.85 -4.92 22.99
N TYR A 593 -3.06 -4.46 22.69
CA TYR A 593 -4.22 -4.55 23.58
C TYR A 593 -5.10 -5.78 23.31
N TRP A 594 -4.65 -6.70 22.43
CA TRP A 594 -5.38 -7.91 22.09
C TRP A 594 -6.81 -7.62 21.58
N ASP A 595 -6.94 -6.58 20.76
CA ASP A 595 -8.23 -6.21 20.16
C ASP A 595 -8.77 -7.35 19.31
N ILE A 596 -10.08 -7.61 19.39
CA ILE A 596 -10.67 -8.80 18.79
C ILE A 596 -11.23 -8.49 17.40
N VAL A 597 -10.73 -9.21 16.39
CA VAL A 597 -11.35 -9.33 15.08
C VAL A 597 -11.85 -10.76 14.91
N LEU A 598 -13.11 -10.94 14.54
CA LEU A 598 -13.59 -12.27 14.15
C LEU A 598 -13.33 -12.49 12.67
N GLN A 599 -12.70 -13.61 12.36
CA GLN A 599 -12.47 -14.05 11.00
C GLN A 599 -13.25 -15.32 10.68
N THR A 600 -13.43 -15.57 9.38
CA THR A 600 -14.10 -16.79 8.93
C THR A 600 -13.30 -18.01 9.36
N ARG A 601 -13.97 -19.18 9.46
CA ARG A 601 -13.29 -20.44 9.80
C ARG A 601 -12.08 -20.68 8.92
N ASN A 602 -12.23 -20.47 7.60
CA ASN A 602 -11.16 -20.74 6.65
C ASN A 602 -9.96 -19.78 6.83
N CYS A 603 -10.22 -18.48 7.04
CA CYS A 603 -9.16 -17.51 7.34
C CYS A 603 -8.42 -17.85 8.64
N TRP A 604 -9.15 -18.21 9.69
CA TRP A 604 -8.56 -18.53 10.99
C TRP A 604 -7.69 -19.79 10.91
N SER A 605 -8.20 -20.85 10.27
CA SER A 605 -7.44 -22.10 10.05
C SER A 605 -6.20 -21.90 9.18
N MET A 606 -6.29 -21.04 8.16
CA MET A 606 -5.14 -20.64 7.36
C MET A 606 -4.08 -19.93 8.23
N LEU A 607 -4.47 -18.93 9.02
CA LEU A 607 -3.51 -18.25 9.88
C LEU A 607 -2.85 -19.24 10.85
N GLN A 608 -3.61 -20.19 11.39
CA GLN A 608 -3.08 -21.23 12.26
C GLN A 608 -2.04 -22.10 11.54
N SER A 609 -2.31 -22.54 10.29
CA SER A 609 -1.36 -23.36 9.52
C SER A 609 -0.11 -22.59 9.06
N LEU A 610 -0.21 -21.26 8.96
CA LEU A 610 0.89 -20.39 8.54
C LEU A 610 1.80 -19.94 9.69
N ARG A 611 1.42 -20.16 10.96
CA ARG A 611 2.26 -19.78 12.11
C ARG A 611 3.59 -20.51 12.07
N LEU A 612 4.66 -19.76 12.27
CA LEU A 612 6.00 -20.33 12.37
C LEU A 612 6.25 -20.82 13.81
N PRO A 613 7.07 -21.87 14.00
CA PRO A 613 7.50 -22.29 15.33
C PRO A 613 8.21 -21.16 16.10
N ILE A 614 9.01 -20.36 15.38
CA ILE A 614 9.80 -19.25 15.91
C ILE A 614 9.79 -18.10 14.89
N GLY A 615 9.74 -16.87 15.37
CA GLY A 615 9.78 -15.66 14.55
C GLY A 615 8.43 -15.26 13.96
N THR A 616 8.32 -13.98 13.64
CA THR A 616 7.08 -13.39 13.11
C THR A 616 7.02 -13.55 11.60
N ARG A 617 5.83 -13.89 11.07
CA ARG A 617 5.60 -14.02 9.63
C ARG A 617 4.84 -12.78 9.11
N ALA A 618 5.44 -12.05 8.16
CA ALA A 618 4.81 -10.89 7.55
C ALA A 618 3.91 -11.32 6.39
N LEU A 619 2.60 -11.19 6.58
CA LEU A 619 1.56 -11.62 5.67
C LEU A 619 0.73 -10.42 5.19
N TRP A 620 0.35 -10.42 3.93
CA TRP A 620 -0.76 -9.62 3.45
C TRP A 620 -2.00 -10.52 3.30
N VAL A 621 -3.01 -10.25 4.13
CA VAL A 621 -4.27 -10.99 4.19
C VAL A 621 -5.40 -10.01 3.93
N ASP A 622 -6.04 -10.07 2.77
CA ASP A 622 -7.07 -9.13 2.31
C ASP A 622 -8.19 -8.87 3.34
N ALA A 623 -8.71 -9.93 3.97
CA ALA A 623 -9.80 -9.86 4.96
C ALA A 623 -9.42 -9.14 6.28
N ILE A 624 -8.13 -8.90 6.52
CA ILE A 624 -7.60 -8.31 7.76
C ILE A 624 -6.80 -7.03 7.49
N CYS A 625 -6.03 -6.98 6.42
CA CYS A 625 -5.18 -5.84 6.07
C CYS A 625 -6.01 -4.67 5.51
N ILE A 626 -7.18 -4.97 4.95
CA ILE A 626 -8.17 -4.00 4.49
C ILE A 626 -9.29 -3.88 5.52
N ASN A 627 -9.63 -2.65 5.91
CA ASN A 627 -10.77 -2.39 6.76
C ASN A 627 -12.08 -2.63 5.99
N GLN A 628 -12.63 -3.84 6.12
CA GLN A 628 -13.85 -4.25 5.42
C GLN A 628 -15.09 -3.41 5.75
N ASN A 629 -15.07 -2.69 6.87
CA ASN A 629 -16.17 -1.83 7.32
C ASN A 629 -16.06 -0.38 6.79
N ASP A 630 -14.93 0.00 6.18
CA ASP A 630 -14.78 1.31 5.52
C ASP A 630 -14.81 1.11 4.00
N ILE A 631 -15.98 1.29 3.40
CA ILE A 631 -16.22 1.11 1.95
C ILE A 631 -15.19 1.89 1.12
N LYS A 632 -14.87 3.14 1.51
CA LYS A 632 -13.91 3.96 0.75
C LYS A 632 -12.49 3.40 0.84
N GLU A 633 -12.10 2.87 2.00
CA GLU A 633 -10.81 2.18 2.14
C GLU A 633 -10.80 0.90 1.31
N ARG A 634 -11.84 0.07 1.48
CA ARG A 634 -11.98 -1.22 0.79
C ARG A 634 -11.88 -1.05 -0.72
N ASP A 635 -12.69 -0.15 -1.29
CA ASP A 635 -12.71 0.09 -2.73
C ASP A 635 -11.33 0.59 -3.20
N SER A 636 -10.68 1.49 -2.45
CA SER A 636 -9.32 1.96 -2.76
C SER A 636 -8.25 0.86 -2.67
N GLN A 637 -8.37 -0.10 -1.76
CA GLN A 637 -7.37 -1.15 -1.55
C GLN A 637 -7.59 -2.33 -2.51
N VAL A 638 -8.84 -2.66 -2.84
CA VAL A 638 -9.20 -3.63 -3.90
C VAL A 638 -8.52 -3.24 -5.21
N MET A 639 -8.54 -1.94 -5.54
CA MET A 639 -7.85 -1.39 -6.71
C MET A 639 -6.32 -1.61 -6.73
N LYS A 640 -5.71 -1.87 -5.57
CA LYS A 640 -4.27 -2.08 -5.42
C LYS A 640 -3.88 -3.54 -5.17
N MET A 641 -4.86 -4.46 -5.13
CA MET A 641 -4.61 -5.88 -4.85
C MET A 641 -3.59 -6.48 -5.81
N SER A 642 -3.71 -6.18 -7.09
CA SER A 642 -2.77 -6.61 -8.12
C SER A 642 -1.31 -6.29 -7.79
N GLN A 643 -1.04 -5.08 -7.29
CA GLN A 643 0.29 -4.69 -6.84
C GLN A 643 0.74 -5.49 -5.62
N ARG A 644 -0.19 -5.85 -4.72
CA ARG A 644 0.14 -6.64 -3.52
C ARG A 644 0.62 -8.03 -3.89
N TYR A 645 -0.07 -8.70 -4.81
CA TYR A 645 0.30 -10.03 -5.30
C TYR A 645 1.55 -9.98 -6.20
N LYS A 646 1.72 -8.92 -6.99
CA LYS A 646 2.91 -8.73 -7.84
C LYS A 646 4.19 -8.46 -7.03
N ASN A 647 4.09 -7.65 -5.96
CA ASN A 647 5.26 -7.19 -5.20
C ASN A 647 5.62 -8.08 -4.00
N CYS A 648 4.76 -9.05 -3.66
CA CYS A 648 5.06 -9.99 -2.59
C CYS A 648 6.23 -10.93 -2.97
N TYR A 649 6.86 -11.53 -1.96
CA TYR A 649 7.90 -12.53 -2.15
C TYR A 649 7.35 -13.80 -2.81
N ARG A 650 6.19 -14.27 -2.33
CA ARG A 650 5.40 -15.36 -2.91
C ARG A 650 3.96 -15.30 -2.41
N VAL A 651 3.08 -15.98 -3.12
CA VAL A 651 1.70 -16.22 -2.68
C VAL A 651 1.59 -17.59 -2.05
N VAL A 652 1.04 -17.65 -0.84
CA VAL A 652 0.76 -18.91 -0.15
C VAL A 652 -0.72 -19.23 -0.29
N VAL A 653 -1.00 -20.34 -0.96
CA VAL A 653 -2.34 -20.83 -1.26
C VAL A 653 -2.78 -21.80 -0.18
N TYR A 654 -3.91 -21.48 0.46
CA TYR A 654 -4.55 -22.33 1.44
C TYR A 654 -5.88 -22.84 0.91
N LEU A 655 -5.97 -24.16 0.70
CA LEU A 655 -7.12 -24.82 0.07
C LEU A 655 -8.13 -25.37 1.07
N GLY A 656 -7.88 -25.22 2.37
CA GLY A 656 -8.75 -25.71 3.43
C GLY A 656 -8.05 -26.67 4.41
N PRO A 657 -8.67 -26.93 5.57
CA PRO A 657 -8.11 -27.79 6.61
C PRO A 657 -8.07 -29.28 6.24
N ASP A 658 -8.82 -29.69 5.23
CA ASP A 658 -8.77 -31.04 4.65
C ASP A 658 -7.53 -31.26 3.77
N MET A 659 -6.95 -30.17 3.25
CA MET A 659 -5.78 -30.20 2.39
C MET A 659 -4.48 -29.89 3.13
N ALA A 660 -4.51 -28.98 4.10
CA ALA A 660 -3.31 -28.54 4.83
C ALA A 660 -3.25 -29.13 6.24
N THR A 661 -2.17 -29.83 6.56
CA THR A 661 -1.93 -30.39 7.90
C THR A 661 -0.93 -29.50 8.64
N SER A 662 -1.31 -28.98 9.80
CA SER A 662 -0.39 -28.21 10.65
C SER A 662 0.72 -29.13 11.19
N ILE A 663 1.98 -28.80 10.90
CA ILE A 663 3.14 -29.53 11.45
C ILE A 663 3.52 -28.88 12.77
N GLN A 664 3.25 -29.56 13.87
CA GLN A 664 3.61 -29.04 15.19
C GLN A 664 5.14 -28.92 15.32
N GLY A 665 5.62 -27.69 15.54
CA GLY A 665 7.02 -27.42 15.87
C GLY A 665 8.03 -27.61 14.74
N SER A 666 7.59 -27.77 13.48
CA SER A 666 8.51 -27.90 12.33
C SER A 666 8.03 -27.11 11.12
N TYR A 667 8.94 -26.87 10.17
CA TYR A 667 8.66 -26.16 8.92
C TYR A 667 8.16 -27.13 7.84
N PRO A 668 7.25 -26.71 6.94
CA PRO A 668 6.78 -27.56 5.86
C PRO A 668 7.89 -27.90 4.87
N ALA A 669 7.89 -29.13 4.38
CA ALA A 669 8.83 -29.56 3.36
C ALA A 669 8.55 -28.81 2.04
N GLN A 670 9.56 -28.14 1.48
CA GLN A 670 9.40 -27.42 0.21
C GLN A 670 9.68 -28.37 -0.96
N LYS A 671 8.69 -28.52 -1.85
CA LYS A 671 8.75 -29.38 -3.02
C LYS A 671 8.38 -28.59 -4.27
N GLU A 672 9.08 -28.82 -5.37
CA GLU A 672 8.62 -28.31 -6.67
C GLU A 672 7.38 -29.09 -7.10
N LEU A 673 6.37 -28.41 -7.66
CA LEU A 673 5.20 -29.09 -8.21
C LEU A 673 5.59 -29.87 -9.47
N THR A 674 5.59 -31.20 -9.35
CA THR A 674 5.76 -32.12 -10.48
C THR A 674 4.56 -33.04 -10.60
N LEU A 675 4.14 -33.34 -11.84
CA LEU A 675 3.08 -34.30 -12.12
C LEU A 675 3.67 -35.65 -12.49
N SER A 676 3.10 -36.72 -11.96
CA SER A 676 3.57 -38.07 -12.23
C SER A 676 2.48 -39.01 -12.71
N ASN A 677 2.91 -40.04 -13.44
CA ASN A 677 2.05 -41.13 -13.93
C ASN A 677 2.05 -42.35 -12.98
N SER A 678 2.82 -42.34 -11.88
CA SER A 678 2.91 -43.47 -10.93
C SER A 678 2.86 -43.01 -9.48
N GLU A 679 2.19 -43.78 -8.62
CA GLU A 679 2.06 -43.53 -7.17
C GLU A 679 3.41 -43.62 -6.41
N GLN A 680 4.47 -44.13 -7.05
CA GLN A 680 5.80 -44.36 -6.45
C GLN A 680 6.79 -43.20 -6.66
N SER A 681 6.35 -42.04 -7.16
CA SER A 681 7.21 -40.91 -7.49
C SER A 681 6.95 -39.69 -6.59
N MET A 682 7.94 -38.80 -6.44
CA MET A 682 7.92 -37.62 -5.54
C MET A 682 7.00 -36.45 -6.02
N GLY A 683 5.91 -36.73 -6.74
CA GLY A 683 5.01 -35.72 -7.34
C GLY A 683 3.52 -35.95 -7.06
N ILE A 684 2.67 -35.01 -7.47
CA ILE A 684 1.21 -35.14 -7.37
C ILE A 684 0.70 -35.94 -8.57
N SER A 685 -0.13 -36.97 -8.35
CA SER A 685 -0.70 -37.72 -9.47
C SER A 685 -1.64 -36.84 -10.31
N ARG A 686 -1.66 -37.06 -11.62
CA ARG A 686 -2.46 -36.27 -12.59
C ARG A 686 -3.93 -36.18 -12.20
N ASP A 687 -4.52 -37.28 -11.76
CA ASP A 687 -5.94 -37.32 -11.36
C ASP A 687 -6.19 -36.58 -10.05
N SER A 688 -5.25 -36.64 -9.10
CA SER A 688 -5.34 -35.85 -7.87
C SER A 688 -5.23 -34.36 -8.17
N PHE A 689 -4.34 -33.97 -9.09
CA PHE A 689 -4.21 -32.59 -9.53
C PHE A 689 -5.49 -32.12 -10.26
N ARG A 690 -6.09 -32.92 -11.14
CA ARG A 690 -7.40 -32.58 -11.75
C ARG A 690 -8.48 -32.36 -10.70
N LYS A 691 -8.60 -33.26 -9.72
CA LYS A 691 -9.56 -33.13 -8.61
C LYS A 691 -9.30 -31.88 -7.78
N LEU A 692 -8.05 -31.51 -7.57
CA LEU A 692 -7.65 -30.29 -6.87
C LEU A 692 -8.19 -29.04 -7.59
N LEU A 693 -8.06 -28.99 -8.93
CA LEU A 693 -8.54 -27.87 -9.75
C LEU A 693 -10.06 -27.75 -9.80
N CYS A 694 -10.81 -28.81 -9.45
CA CYS A 694 -12.27 -28.77 -9.35
C CYS A 694 -12.79 -28.10 -8.06
N ARG A 695 -11.91 -27.78 -7.10
CA ARG A 695 -12.30 -27.13 -5.84
C ARG A 695 -12.82 -25.72 -6.08
N ARG A 696 -13.71 -25.27 -5.20
CA ARG A 696 -14.33 -23.94 -5.27
C ARG A 696 -13.31 -22.81 -5.32
N TYR A 697 -12.15 -22.98 -4.68
CA TYR A 697 -11.06 -22.02 -4.73
C TYR A 697 -10.69 -21.60 -6.17
N PHE A 698 -10.48 -22.57 -7.08
CA PHE A 698 -10.03 -22.29 -8.45
C PHE A 698 -11.13 -21.76 -9.36
N SER A 699 -12.40 -21.87 -8.96
CA SER A 699 -13.49 -21.25 -9.69
C SER A 699 -13.66 -19.76 -9.36
N ARG A 700 -12.89 -19.15 -8.46
CA ARG A 700 -13.11 -17.73 -8.09
C ARG A 700 -12.37 -16.77 -9.03
N ILE A 701 -13.07 -15.73 -9.51
CA ILE A 701 -12.47 -14.74 -10.42
C ILE A 701 -11.28 -13.99 -9.80
N TRP A 702 -11.36 -13.64 -8.51
CA TRP A 702 -10.30 -12.92 -7.82
C TRP A 702 -9.00 -13.73 -7.75
N VAL A 703 -9.10 -15.05 -7.58
CA VAL A 703 -7.93 -15.93 -7.49
C VAL A 703 -7.06 -15.88 -8.74
N VAL A 704 -7.65 -15.59 -9.91
CA VAL A 704 -6.90 -15.48 -11.18
C VAL A 704 -5.80 -14.42 -11.06
N GLN A 705 -6.11 -13.20 -10.63
CA GLN A 705 -5.09 -12.16 -10.47
C GLN A 705 -4.14 -12.44 -9.32
N GLU A 706 -4.58 -13.14 -8.28
CA GLU A 706 -3.75 -13.48 -7.13
C GLU A 706 -2.60 -14.42 -7.53
N LEU A 707 -2.87 -15.38 -8.41
CA LEU A 707 -1.88 -16.39 -8.80
C LEU A 707 -1.11 -16.03 -10.08
N VAL A 708 -1.76 -15.43 -11.07
CA VAL A 708 -1.10 -15.09 -12.35
C VAL A 708 -0.07 -13.96 -12.17
N LEU A 709 -0.35 -12.98 -11.30
CA LEU A 709 0.57 -11.86 -11.04
C LEU A 709 1.69 -12.22 -10.06
N ALA A 710 1.56 -13.32 -9.33
CA ALA A 710 2.56 -13.76 -8.38
C ALA A 710 3.82 -14.25 -9.09
N ARG A 711 4.99 -13.84 -8.60
CA ARG A 711 6.28 -14.39 -9.08
C ARG A 711 6.47 -15.87 -8.75
N ARG A 712 5.90 -16.30 -7.62
CA ARG A 712 5.94 -17.67 -7.14
C ARG A 712 4.69 -17.95 -6.32
N VAL A 713 4.12 -19.13 -6.49
CA VAL A 713 2.94 -19.61 -5.75
C VAL A 713 3.33 -20.87 -4.98
N ALA A 714 2.84 -21.04 -3.75
CA ALA A 714 3.07 -22.23 -2.94
C ALA A 714 1.75 -22.77 -2.39
N PHE A 715 1.41 -24.02 -2.72
CA PHE A 715 0.23 -24.73 -2.24
C PHE A 715 0.57 -25.53 -0.98
N GLN A 716 -0.20 -25.33 0.08
CA GLN A 716 -0.12 -26.18 1.26
C GLN A 716 -0.94 -27.47 1.04
N ILE A 717 -0.24 -28.60 0.93
CA ILE A 717 -0.84 -29.93 0.75
C ILE A 717 -0.14 -30.90 1.71
N GLY A 718 -0.89 -31.43 2.67
CA GLY A 718 -0.36 -32.22 3.77
C GLY A 718 0.62 -31.41 4.62
N ASP A 719 1.80 -31.97 4.82
CA ASP A 719 2.94 -31.39 5.55
C ASP A 719 3.96 -30.70 4.61
N SER A 720 3.56 -30.45 3.36
CA SER A 720 4.45 -29.99 2.30
C SER A 720 3.92 -28.72 1.63
N GLU A 721 4.84 -27.84 1.27
CA GLU A 721 4.59 -26.68 0.41
C GLU A 721 5.04 -27.02 -1.02
N TYR A 722 4.09 -27.19 -1.93
CA TYR A 722 4.35 -27.39 -3.35
C TYR A 722 4.42 -26.04 -4.04
N TRP A 723 5.61 -25.64 -4.49
CA TRP A 723 5.79 -24.37 -5.17
C TRP A 723 5.76 -24.52 -6.69
N MET A 724 5.26 -23.47 -7.35
CA MET A 724 5.29 -23.29 -8.79
C MET A 724 5.75 -21.88 -9.14
N ASP A 725 6.54 -21.78 -10.20
CA ASP A 725 6.91 -20.54 -10.88
C ASP A 725 6.88 -20.75 -12.41
N SER A 726 7.33 -19.76 -13.18
CA SER A 726 7.36 -19.85 -14.64
C SER A 726 8.25 -20.97 -15.20
N ASN A 727 9.26 -21.43 -14.46
CA ASN A 727 10.08 -22.57 -14.88
C ASN A 727 9.32 -23.88 -14.67
N THR A 728 8.67 -24.03 -13.51
CA THR A 728 7.82 -25.19 -13.22
C THR A 728 6.71 -25.32 -14.26
N MET A 729 6.06 -24.21 -14.63
CA MET A 729 5.00 -24.21 -15.64
C MET A 729 5.51 -24.64 -17.03
N ARG A 730 6.63 -24.08 -17.49
CA ARG A 730 7.27 -24.50 -18.76
C ARG A 730 7.68 -25.97 -18.75
N SER A 731 8.15 -26.46 -17.60
CA SER A 731 8.51 -27.86 -17.43
C SER A 731 7.28 -28.78 -17.53
N LEU A 732 6.15 -28.40 -16.90
CA LEU A 732 4.91 -29.14 -16.99
C LEU A 732 4.40 -29.23 -18.43
N GLU A 733 4.39 -28.11 -19.16
CA GLU A 733 4.00 -28.08 -20.58
C GLU A 733 4.91 -28.99 -21.43
N ALA A 734 6.22 -28.89 -21.26
CA ALA A 734 7.19 -29.61 -22.09
C ALA A 734 7.23 -31.14 -21.81
N HIS A 735 6.94 -31.58 -20.58
CA HIS A 735 7.23 -32.97 -20.17
C HIS A 735 6.00 -33.82 -19.83
N THR A 736 4.80 -33.25 -19.77
CA THR A 736 3.62 -33.99 -19.28
C THR A 736 2.49 -34.17 -20.29
N ASN A 737 2.51 -33.54 -21.48
CA ASN A 737 1.35 -33.50 -22.39
C ASN A 737 0.05 -33.16 -21.63
N TRP A 738 0.12 -32.22 -20.68
CA TRP A 738 -1.03 -31.81 -19.88
C TRP A 738 -1.90 -30.84 -20.66
N ASP A 739 -3.19 -31.18 -20.82
CA ASP A 739 -4.16 -30.32 -21.49
C ASP A 739 -4.92 -29.47 -20.47
N TRP A 740 -4.58 -28.19 -20.39
CA TRP A 740 -5.24 -27.23 -19.51
C TRP A 740 -6.70 -26.98 -19.88
N ASN A 741 -7.06 -27.10 -21.16
CA ASN A 741 -8.44 -26.89 -21.64
C ASN A 741 -9.39 -27.98 -21.15
N SER A 742 -8.86 -29.15 -20.78
CA SER A 742 -9.63 -30.23 -20.15
C SER A 742 -9.94 -30.00 -18.66
N THR A 743 -9.45 -28.91 -18.07
CA THR A 743 -9.59 -28.60 -16.64
C THR A 743 -10.63 -27.49 -16.40
N THR A 744 -11.12 -27.38 -15.16
CA THR A 744 -12.02 -26.30 -14.72
C THR A 744 -11.29 -24.97 -14.47
N ALA A 745 -9.95 -24.95 -14.54
CA ALA A 745 -9.12 -23.78 -14.28
C ALA A 745 -8.00 -23.62 -15.33
N PRO A 746 -8.36 -23.50 -16.62
CA PRO A 746 -7.38 -23.42 -17.71
C PRO A 746 -6.46 -22.20 -17.61
N TRP A 747 -6.91 -21.13 -16.96
CA TRP A 747 -6.14 -19.91 -16.74
C TRP A 747 -4.87 -20.14 -15.88
N LEU A 748 -4.82 -21.20 -15.07
CA LEU A 748 -3.70 -21.52 -14.19
C LEU A 748 -2.40 -21.82 -14.95
N GLN A 749 -2.49 -22.14 -16.25
CA GLN A 749 -1.31 -22.31 -17.11
C GLN A 749 -0.40 -21.06 -17.17
N ASN A 750 -0.91 -19.90 -16.76
CA ASN A 750 -0.18 -18.63 -16.81
C ASN A 750 0.48 -18.21 -15.48
N VAL A 751 0.49 -19.06 -14.46
CA VAL A 751 1.14 -18.72 -13.18
C VAL A 751 2.63 -18.44 -13.36
N GLY A 752 3.12 -17.36 -12.72
CA GLY A 752 4.52 -16.95 -12.79
C GLY A 752 4.92 -16.24 -14.09
N LEU A 753 4.02 -16.11 -15.06
CA LEU A 753 4.27 -15.36 -16.32
C LEU A 753 4.04 -13.85 -16.17
N GLU A 754 3.58 -13.39 -15.00
CA GLU A 754 3.24 -11.99 -14.67
C GLU A 754 2.14 -11.35 -15.53
N ARG A 755 1.54 -12.12 -16.45
CA ARG A 755 0.43 -11.74 -17.32
C ARG A 755 -0.20 -13.00 -17.92
N LEU A 756 -1.43 -12.88 -18.40
CA LEU A 756 -1.94 -13.83 -19.38
C LEU A 756 -1.21 -13.57 -20.72
N GLN A 757 -0.90 -14.62 -21.49
CA GLN A 757 -0.26 -14.45 -22.80
C GLN A 757 -1.09 -13.60 -23.78
N GLU A 758 -2.41 -13.52 -23.54
CA GLU A 758 -3.38 -12.79 -24.33
C GLU A 758 -3.33 -11.26 -24.07
N THR A 759 -3.36 -10.47 -25.15
CA THR A 759 -3.16 -9.00 -25.09
C THR A 759 -4.45 -8.19 -24.97
N ASN A 760 -5.63 -8.81 -25.16
CA ASN A 760 -6.93 -8.14 -25.22
C ASN A 760 -7.84 -8.58 -24.06
N ILE A 761 -8.54 -7.62 -23.44
CA ILE A 761 -9.54 -7.84 -22.38
C ILE A 761 -10.60 -8.86 -22.75
N LEU A 762 -10.98 -8.91 -24.03
CA LEU A 762 -11.95 -9.86 -24.56
C LEU A 762 -11.47 -11.31 -24.46
N HIS A 763 -10.18 -11.57 -24.71
CA HIS A 763 -9.60 -12.91 -24.57
C HIS A 763 -9.47 -13.32 -23.11
N ILE A 764 -9.13 -12.38 -22.23
CA ILE A 764 -9.05 -12.64 -20.78
C ILE A 764 -10.43 -13.02 -20.23
N LEU A 765 -11.49 -12.28 -20.59
CA LEU A 765 -12.87 -12.59 -20.21
C LEU A 765 -13.29 -14.02 -20.59
N ARG A 766 -12.84 -14.51 -21.75
CA ARG A 766 -13.08 -15.89 -22.19
C ARG A 766 -12.23 -16.89 -21.41
N ALA A 767 -10.96 -16.60 -21.18
CA ALA A 767 -10.06 -17.47 -20.41
C ALA A 767 -10.55 -17.67 -18.96
N THR A 768 -11.28 -16.70 -18.41
CA THR A 768 -11.84 -16.73 -17.06
C THR A 768 -13.36 -16.94 -17.02
N HIS A 769 -14.01 -17.36 -18.12
CA HIS A 769 -15.48 -17.43 -18.18
C HIS A 769 -16.10 -18.45 -17.20
N MET A 770 -15.36 -19.52 -16.86
CA MET A 770 -15.79 -20.51 -15.87
C MET A 770 -15.67 -20.02 -14.43
N CYS A 771 -15.06 -18.84 -14.22
CA CYS A 771 -14.93 -18.26 -12.90
C CYS A 771 -16.25 -17.64 -12.41
N GLN A 772 -16.50 -17.79 -11.12
CA GLN A 772 -17.63 -17.33 -10.37
C GLN A 772 -17.26 -16.06 -9.59
N CYS A 773 -18.27 -15.20 -9.40
CA CYS A 773 -18.19 -13.97 -8.64
C CYS A 773 -19.52 -13.69 -7.95
N ALA A 774 -19.48 -13.13 -6.74
CA ALA A 774 -20.70 -12.74 -6.02
C ALA A 774 -21.27 -11.43 -6.56
N ASP A 775 -20.41 -10.44 -6.80
CA ASP A 775 -20.78 -9.23 -7.54
C ASP A 775 -20.55 -9.48 -9.05
N PRO A 776 -21.58 -9.33 -9.91
CA PRO A 776 -21.43 -9.56 -11.34
C PRO A 776 -20.41 -8.62 -12.00
N ARG A 777 -20.10 -7.47 -11.41
CA ARG A 777 -19.09 -6.53 -11.93
C ARG A 777 -17.66 -7.06 -11.80
N ASP A 778 -17.42 -7.96 -10.85
CA ASP A 778 -16.09 -8.55 -10.62
C ASP A 778 -15.64 -9.47 -11.76
N ARG A 779 -16.54 -9.91 -12.65
CA ARG A 779 -16.15 -10.58 -13.90
C ARG A 779 -15.19 -9.73 -14.74
N VAL A 780 -15.32 -8.41 -14.65
CA VAL A 780 -14.45 -7.44 -15.33
C VAL A 780 -13.43 -6.89 -14.35
N PHE A 781 -13.87 -6.37 -13.20
CA PHE A 781 -12.97 -5.72 -12.25
C PHE A 781 -11.90 -6.66 -11.68
N GLY A 782 -12.21 -7.96 -11.53
CA GLY A 782 -11.28 -8.98 -11.05
C GLY A 782 -10.14 -9.33 -12.02
N ILE A 783 -10.23 -8.91 -13.30
CA ILE A 783 -9.23 -9.22 -14.33
C ILE A 783 -8.53 -7.99 -14.92
N LEU A 784 -8.97 -6.76 -14.61
CA LEU A 784 -8.41 -5.53 -15.18
C LEU A 784 -6.89 -5.43 -15.00
N SER A 785 -6.36 -5.96 -13.90
CA SER A 785 -4.94 -5.97 -13.61
C SER A 785 -4.08 -6.89 -14.47
N LEU A 786 -4.71 -7.78 -15.25
CA LEU A 786 -4.02 -8.74 -16.12
C LEU A 786 -3.74 -8.16 -17.52
N LEU A 787 -4.29 -6.99 -17.84
CA LEU A 787 -4.07 -6.30 -19.11
C LEU A 787 -2.63 -5.77 -19.17
N SER A 788 -1.94 -5.96 -20.30
CA SER A 788 -0.51 -5.66 -20.43
C SER A 788 -0.23 -4.15 -20.58
N ASN A 789 0.73 -3.65 -19.78
CA ASN A 789 1.17 -2.25 -19.72
C ASN A 789 1.99 -1.78 -20.95
N ASN A 790 1.41 -1.80 -22.15
CA ASN A 790 2.09 -1.27 -23.36
C ASN A 790 1.67 0.16 -23.75
N SER A 791 1.01 0.90 -22.86
CA SER A 791 0.86 2.34 -23.00
C SER A 791 0.76 2.96 -21.61
N SER A 792 1.51 4.03 -21.39
CA SER A 792 1.55 4.85 -20.19
C SER A 792 0.14 5.22 -19.70
N ASP A 793 -0.13 4.93 -18.42
CA ASP A 793 -1.38 5.08 -17.67
C ASP A 793 -2.51 4.11 -18.02
N SER A 794 -2.68 3.05 -17.20
CA SER A 794 -3.84 2.16 -17.27
C SER A 794 -5.15 2.94 -16.95
N ILE A 795 -5.92 3.25 -18.00
CA ILE A 795 -7.12 4.10 -17.93
C ILE A 795 -8.34 3.36 -17.33
N LEU A 796 -8.33 2.03 -17.32
CA LEU A 796 -9.40 1.22 -16.73
C LEU A 796 -9.13 0.95 -15.24
N ARG A 797 -9.95 1.56 -14.37
CA ARG A 797 -9.91 1.35 -12.90
C ARG A 797 -11.30 0.92 -12.42
N ALA A 798 -11.43 -0.09 -11.55
CA ALA A 798 -12.73 -0.47 -11.03
C ALA A 798 -13.41 0.69 -10.29
N ASP A 799 -14.71 0.86 -10.53
CA ASP A 799 -15.56 1.86 -9.88
C ASP A 799 -16.86 1.19 -9.44
N TYR A 800 -16.94 0.87 -8.14
CA TYR A 800 -18.09 0.22 -7.53
C TYR A 800 -19.29 1.16 -7.32
N SER A 801 -19.18 2.45 -7.67
CA SER A 801 -20.32 3.38 -7.71
C SER A 801 -21.21 3.19 -8.95
N LEU A 802 -20.73 2.45 -9.95
CA LEU A 802 -21.46 2.19 -11.19
C LEU A 802 -22.48 1.06 -11.01
N SER A 803 -23.62 1.17 -11.67
CA SER A 803 -24.47 0.01 -11.89
C SER A 803 -23.77 -1.03 -12.77
N PHE A 804 -24.23 -2.29 -12.76
CA PHE A 804 -23.70 -3.30 -13.67
C PHE A 804 -23.83 -2.85 -15.13
N ARG A 805 -24.98 -2.25 -15.50
CA ARG A 805 -25.21 -1.76 -16.85
C ARG A 805 -24.25 -0.65 -17.27
N GLU A 806 -24.05 0.36 -16.42
CA GLU A 806 -23.13 1.46 -16.70
C GLU A 806 -21.71 0.95 -16.93
N MET A 807 -21.25 0.01 -16.11
CA MET A 807 -19.93 -0.60 -16.25
C MET A 807 -19.78 -1.36 -17.58
N VAL A 808 -20.76 -2.19 -17.95
CA VAL A 808 -20.68 -2.97 -19.19
C VAL A 808 -20.75 -2.08 -20.42
N ILE A 809 -21.58 -1.02 -20.42
CA ILE A 809 -21.60 -0.03 -21.51
C ILE A 809 -20.24 0.66 -21.61
N GLY A 810 -19.69 1.11 -20.48
CA GLY A 810 -18.39 1.75 -20.43
C GLY A 810 -17.26 0.89 -20.99
N LEU A 811 -17.23 -0.39 -20.59
CA LEU A 811 -16.25 -1.38 -21.03
C LEU A 811 -16.21 -1.50 -22.55
N PHE A 812 -17.35 -1.78 -23.16
CA PHE A 812 -17.42 -1.98 -24.61
C PHE A 812 -17.26 -0.68 -25.39
N SER A 813 -17.66 0.46 -24.81
CA SER A 813 -17.38 1.79 -25.38
C SER A 813 -15.88 2.05 -25.45
N HIS A 814 -15.12 1.70 -24.41
CA HIS A 814 -13.66 1.83 -24.41
C HIS A 814 -12.99 0.92 -25.43
N THR A 815 -13.39 -0.36 -25.48
CA THR A 815 -12.84 -1.29 -26.47
C THR A 815 -13.07 -0.80 -27.90
N LEU A 816 -14.27 -0.27 -28.19
CA LEU A 816 -14.60 0.25 -29.51
C LEU A 816 -13.89 1.58 -29.81
N LEU A 817 -13.98 2.58 -28.94
CA LEU A 817 -13.52 3.94 -29.23
C LEU A 817 -12.02 4.13 -29.03
N GLU A 818 -11.46 3.55 -27.97
CA GLU A 818 -10.08 3.81 -27.55
C GLU A 818 -9.12 2.75 -28.06
N LEU A 819 -9.50 1.47 -27.93
CA LEU A 819 -8.69 0.37 -28.46
C LEU A 819 -8.90 0.15 -29.96
N ARG A 820 -9.86 0.86 -30.57
CA ARG A 820 -10.25 0.75 -31.98
C ARG A 820 -10.58 -0.69 -32.40
N ASP A 821 -11.03 -1.53 -31.47
CA ASP A 821 -11.32 -2.94 -31.72
C ASP A 821 -12.79 -3.12 -32.14
N LEU A 822 -13.00 -3.18 -33.45
CA LEU A 822 -14.30 -3.43 -34.07
C LEU A 822 -14.85 -4.83 -33.78
N GLY A 823 -14.03 -5.75 -33.26
CA GLY A 823 -14.42 -7.11 -32.92
C GLY A 823 -15.62 -7.16 -31.98
N VAL A 824 -15.80 -6.17 -31.12
CA VAL A 824 -16.96 -6.03 -30.21
C VAL A 824 -18.28 -6.05 -30.98
N LEU A 825 -18.38 -5.36 -32.11
CA LEU A 825 -19.63 -5.26 -32.89
C LEU A 825 -20.00 -6.59 -33.56
N ARG A 826 -19.04 -7.51 -33.74
CA ARG A 826 -19.33 -8.88 -34.23
C ARG A 826 -20.15 -9.70 -33.23
N PHE A 827 -20.28 -9.25 -32.00
CA PHE A 827 -21.02 -9.94 -30.95
C PHE A 827 -22.23 -9.16 -30.47
N ALA A 828 -22.64 -8.11 -31.19
CA ALA A 828 -23.81 -7.31 -30.87
C ALA A 828 -25.03 -8.22 -30.64
N ALA A 829 -25.66 -8.07 -29.46
CA ALA A 829 -26.77 -8.93 -29.05
C ALA A 829 -28.02 -8.68 -29.90
N GLY A 830 -28.16 -7.49 -30.49
CA GLY A 830 -29.25 -7.14 -31.40
C GLY A 830 -30.63 -7.43 -30.80
N LEU A 831 -31.44 -8.27 -31.46
CA LEU A 831 -32.74 -8.72 -30.95
C LEU A 831 -32.67 -9.68 -29.76
N ARG A 832 -31.53 -10.36 -29.55
CA ARG A 832 -31.30 -11.22 -28.38
C ARG A 832 -30.90 -10.41 -27.15
N ASN A 833 -30.89 -9.08 -27.27
CA ASN A 833 -30.60 -8.21 -26.16
C ASN A 833 -31.76 -8.20 -25.16
N TYR A 834 -31.41 -8.14 -23.87
CA TYR A 834 -32.38 -7.83 -22.85
C TYR A 834 -32.78 -6.36 -23.03
N PHE A 835 -34.04 -5.98 -22.77
CA PHE A 835 -34.55 -4.59 -22.81
C PHE A 835 -33.79 -3.59 -21.92
N LYS A 836 -32.65 -3.99 -21.35
CA LYS A 836 -31.81 -3.26 -20.42
C LYS A 836 -30.52 -2.72 -21.06
N PHE A 837 -30.13 -3.12 -22.28
CA PHE A 837 -28.88 -2.64 -22.89
C PHE A 837 -29.09 -2.10 -24.32
N PRO A 838 -28.24 -1.17 -24.80
CA PRO A 838 -28.16 -0.76 -26.21
C PRO A 838 -27.95 -1.94 -27.18
N SER A 839 -28.63 -1.92 -28.32
CA SER A 839 -28.66 -3.04 -29.29
C SER A 839 -27.31 -3.43 -29.90
N TRP A 840 -26.36 -2.50 -29.95
CA TRP A 840 -25.00 -2.71 -30.48
C TRP A 840 -24.09 -3.49 -29.52
N MET A 841 -24.46 -3.62 -28.25
CA MET A 841 -23.61 -4.22 -27.22
C MET A 841 -23.60 -5.74 -27.25
N PRO A 842 -22.45 -6.37 -26.98
CA PRO A 842 -22.42 -7.80 -26.70
C PRO A 842 -23.13 -8.20 -25.42
N ASN A 843 -23.70 -9.39 -25.41
CA ASN A 843 -24.10 -10.05 -24.18
C ASN A 843 -22.86 -10.62 -23.49
N LEU A 844 -22.46 -10.03 -22.37
CA LEU A 844 -21.25 -10.39 -21.64
C LEU A 844 -21.19 -11.88 -21.24
N GLU A 845 -22.32 -12.49 -20.89
CA GLU A 845 -22.36 -13.90 -20.46
C GLU A 845 -22.21 -14.87 -21.63
N LEU A 846 -22.95 -14.62 -22.72
CA LEU A 846 -22.85 -15.43 -23.94
C LEU A 846 -21.47 -15.29 -24.57
N PHE A 847 -20.95 -14.07 -24.63
CA PHE A 847 -19.64 -13.74 -25.19
C PHE A 847 -18.49 -14.48 -24.53
N ALA A 848 -18.52 -14.61 -23.19
CA ALA A 848 -17.46 -15.28 -22.44
C ALA A 848 -17.48 -16.81 -22.66
N SER A 849 -18.66 -17.38 -22.88
CA SER A 849 -18.86 -18.84 -23.05
C SER A 849 -18.68 -19.36 -24.49
N ASP A 850 -18.64 -18.49 -25.49
CA ASP A 850 -18.61 -18.89 -26.91
C ASP A 850 -17.18 -19.20 -27.41
N VAL A 851 -16.71 -20.42 -27.08
CA VAL A 851 -15.39 -20.96 -27.48
C VAL A 851 -15.30 -21.25 -28.99
N SER A 852 -16.44 -21.28 -29.71
CA SER A 852 -16.53 -21.70 -31.12
C SER A 852 -15.91 -20.71 -32.13
N THR A 853 -15.45 -19.55 -31.68
CA THR A 853 -15.05 -18.45 -32.56
C THR A 853 -13.57 -18.40 -32.93
N ARG A 854 -12.76 -19.35 -32.45
CA ARG A 854 -11.35 -19.46 -32.88
C ARG A 854 -11.20 -19.98 -34.33
N ASP A 855 -12.11 -20.85 -34.79
CA ASP A 855 -11.83 -21.69 -35.96
C ASP A 855 -12.87 -21.60 -37.12
N GLY A 856 -14.10 -21.13 -36.89
CA GLY A 856 -15.17 -21.23 -37.90
C GLY A 856 -15.16 -20.20 -39.06
N LEU A 857 -14.35 -19.13 -38.98
CA LEU A 857 -14.31 -18.07 -40.00
C LEU A 857 -13.55 -18.50 -41.26
N ASP A 858 -12.42 -19.17 -41.08
CA ASP A 858 -11.64 -19.70 -42.19
C ASP A 858 -12.34 -20.93 -42.78
N GLU A 859 -12.95 -21.79 -41.95
CA GLU A 859 -13.70 -22.96 -42.43
C GLU A 859 -14.97 -22.60 -43.23
N LEU A 860 -15.75 -21.57 -42.87
CA LEU A 860 -16.94 -21.21 -43.67
C LEU A 860 -16.60 -20.59 -45.02
N ALA A 861 -15.62 -19.69 -45.05
CA ALA A 861 -15.18 -19.04 -46.27
C ALA A 861 -14.53 -20.07 -47.21
N VAL A 862 -13.84 -21.06 -46.65
CA VAL A 862 -13.32 -22.23 -47.36
C VAL A 862 -14.45 -23.14 -47.82
N LEU A 863 -15.45 -23.48 -47.01
CA LEU A 863 -16.57 -24.37 -47.41
C LEU A 863 -17.51 -23.77 -48.45
N ILE A 864 -17.78 -22.46 -48.40
CA ILE A 864 -18.53 -21.75 -49.45
C ILE A 864 -17.71 -21.73 -50.75
N LYS A 865 -16.37 -21.66 -50.67
CA LYS A 865 -15.47 -21.82 -51.83
C LYS A 865 -15.37 -23.28 -52.32
N ASP A 866 -15.34 -24.25 -51.42
CA ASP A 866 -15.02 -25.67 -51.68
C ASP A 866 -16.25 -26.57 -51.92
N ARG A 867 -17.45 -26.00 -52.07
CA ARG A 867 -18.66 -26.70 -52.56
C ARG A 867 -19.20 -27.85 -51.70
N GLU A 868 -18.77 -28.02 -50.45
CA GLU A 868 -19.28 -29.08 -49.57
C GLU A 868 -20.30 -28.55 -48.55
N MET A 869 -21.47 -28.14 -49.03
CA MET A 869 -22.69 -28.15 -48.22
C MET A 869 -23.74 -28.99 -48.96
N LYS A 870 -24.06 -30.18 -48.45
CA LYS A 870 -25.18 -30.98 -48.95
C LYS A 870 -26.44 -30.67 -48.13
N PRO A 871 -27.41 -29.96 -48.74
CA PRO A 871 -28.80 -30.34 -48.51
C PRO A 871 -29.60 -30.27 -49.81
N GLU A 872 -29.93 -31.44 -50.38
CA GLU A 872 -30.99 -31.78 -51.36
C GLU A 872 -31.28 -30.86 -52.58
N ASN A 873 -30.60 -29.73 -52.77
CA ASN A 873 -30.76 -28.75 -53.84
C ASN A 873 -29.39 -28.29 -54.35
N GLU A 874 -28.64 -29.21 -54.97
CA GLU A 874 -27.27 -29.05 -55.48
C GLU A 874 -27.04 -27.95 -56.55
N LEU A 875 -28.06 -27.18 -56.94
CA LEU A 875 -28.00 -26.29 -58.11
C LEU A 875 -27.94 -24.78 -57.81
N GLN A 876 -27.94 -24.32 -56.55
CA GLN A 876 -28.12 -22.89 -56.25
C GLN A 876 -26.93 -22.15 -55.63
N LEU A 877 -25.92 -22.79 -55.03
CA LEU A 877 -24.80 -22.08 -54.38
C LEU A 877 -23.54 -21.92 -55.25
N ALA A 878 -23.45 -22.59 -56.40
CA ALA A 878 -22.28 -22.61 -57.28
C ALA A 878 -21.95 -21.24 -57.95
N SER A 879 -22.75 -20.22 -57.65
CA SER A 879 -22.82 -18.94 -58.32
C SER A 879 -22.64 -17.73 -57.39
N CYS A 880 -22.34 -17.98 -56.12
CA CYS A 880 -22.26 -16.94 -55.10
C CYS A 880 -20.90 -16.22 -55.13
N HIS A 881 -20.91 -14.90 -55.33
CA HIS A 881 -19.74 -14.03 -55.24
C HIS A 881 -19.79 -13.31 -53.88
N SER A 882 -18.81 -13.60 -53.02
CA SER A 882 -18.64 -12.92 -51.73
C SER A 882 -18.41 -11.43 -51.96
N ILE A 883 -19.04 -10.58 -51.14
CA ILE A 883 -18.70 -9.13 -51.10
C ILE A 883 -17.26 -8.92 -50.63
N VAL A 884 -16.66 -9.94 -49.99
CA VAL A 884 -15.30 -9.91 -49.47
C VAL A 884 -14.39 -10.71 -50.39
N GLY A 885 -13.80 -10.00 -51.37
CA GLY A 885 -12.70 -10.43 -52.23
C GLY A 885 -11.98 -9.19 -52.75
N ASP A 886 -10.66 -9.12 -52.52
CA ASP A 886 -9.70 -8.25 -53.22
C ASP A 886 -9.90 -6.72 -53.22
N GLY A 887 -10.17 -6.12 -52.05
CA GLY A 887 -9.98 -4.68 -51.86
C GLY A 887 -10.97 -3.79 -52.63
N GLU A 888 -12.16 -4.29 -52.94
CA GLU A 888 -13.13 -3.61 -53.81
C GLU A 888 -14.18 -2.73 -53.11
N VAL A 889 -14.27 -2.76 -51.77
CA VAL A 889 -15.09 -1.79 -51.03
C VAL A 889 -14.30 -0.49 -50.93
N ASP A 890 -14.69 0.49 -51.75
CA ASP A 890 -14.05 1.79 -51.88
C ASP A 890 -13.87 2.50 -50.51
N HIS A 891 -12.63 2.67 -50.07
CA HIS A 891 -12.26 3.30 -48.80
C HIS A 891 -12.37 4.85 -48.83
N ARG A 892 -13.05 5.43 -49.83
CA ARG A 892 -13.16 6.89 -50.00
C ARG A 892 -14.08 7.58 -48.98
N GLY A 893 -14.80 6.83 -48.14
CA GLY A 893 -15.68 7.36 -47.11
C GLY A 893 -15.00 7.79 -45.82
N THR A 894 -15.69 8.65 -45.07
CA THR A 894 -15.25 9.12 -43.75
C THR A 894 -14.93 7.92 -42.83
N PRO A 895 -13.70 7.80 -42.29
CA PRO A 895 -13.34 6.72 -41.40
C PRO A 895 -14.36 6.50 -40.27
N TRP A 896 -14.65 5.24 -39.96
CA TRP A 896 -15.64 4.87 -38.97
C TRP A 896 -15.39 5.48 -37.59
N TYR A 897 -14.13 5.78 -37.26
CA TYR A 897 -13.73 6.28 -35.95
C TYR A 897 -13.87 7.80 -35.80
N LEU A 898 -14.01 8.54 -36.91
CA LEU A 898 -14.16 10.00 -36.87
C LEU A 898 -15.55 10.37 -36.37
N ASP A 899 -15.62 11.27 -35.39
CA ASP A 899 -16.85 11.72 -34.73
C ASP A 899 -17.70 10.63 -34.05
N THR A 900 -17.15 9.42 -33.91
CA THR A 900 -17.84 8.32 -33.25
C THR A 900 -17.88 8.55 -31.75
N THR A 901 -19.08 8.54 -31.18
CA THR A 901 -19.32 8.90 -29.79
C THR A 901 -20.39 8.04 -29.15
N VAL A 902 -20.37 7.96 -27.82
CA VAL A 902 -21.45 7.34 -27.04
C VAL A 902 -22.16 8.42 -26.23
N ASP A 903 -23.49 8.45 -26.28
CA ASP A 903 -24.30 9.36 -25.49
C ASP A 903 -24.31 8.95 -24.02
N SER A 904 -24.03 9.90 -23.13
CA SER A 904 -23.87 9.68 -21.69
C SER A 904 -25.13 9.21 -20.96
N SER A 905 -26.31 9.57 -21.47
CA SER A 905 -27.61 9.34 -20.81
C SER A 905 -28.30 8.07 -21.27
N THR A 906 -27.96 7.60 -22.48
CA THR A 906 -28.62 6.48 -23.15
C THR A 906 -27.69 5.31 -23.43
N GLY A 907 -26.38 5.53 -23.51
CA GLY A 907 -25.42 4.55 -24.00
C GLY A 907 -25.51 4.33 -25.50
N THR A 908 -26.16 5.23 -26.23
CA THR A 908 -26.29 5.10 -27.67
C THR A 908 -24.98 5.39 -28.38
N LEU A 909 -24.60 4.54 -29.32
CA LEU A 909 -23.45 4.73 -30.19
C LEU A 909 -23.86 5.61 -31.38
N SER A 910 -23.04 6.59 -31.74
CA SER A 910 -23.04 7.27 -33.05
C SER A 910 -21.77 6.84 -33.77
N ILE A 911 -21.89 6.30 -34.98
CA ILE A 911 -20.76 5.72 -35.73
C ILE A 911 -20.98 5.89 -37.24
N ASN A 912 -19.91 6.17 -38.00
CA ASN A 912 -20.01 6.21 -39.46
C ASN A 912 -20.05 4.79 -40.02
N LEU A 913 -21.07 4.51 -40.82
CA LEU A 913 -21.30 3.22 -41.47
C LEU A 913 -21.54 3.44 -42.95
N ILE A 914 -21.16 2.44 -43.75
CA ILE A 914 -21.50 2.41 -45.17
C ILE A 914 -22.87 1.75 -45.29
N HIS A 915 -23.87 2.52 -45.71
CA HIS A 915 -25.18 1.96 -46.05
C HIS A 915 -25.04 1.16 -47.34
N LEU A 916 -25.29 -0.16 -47.27
CA LEU A 916 -25.23 -1.01 -48.46
C LEU A 916 -26.56 -1.05 -49.18
N LEU A 917 -27.64 -1.32 -48.45
CA LEU A 917 -28.96 -1.51 -49.04
C LEU A 917 -30.11 -1.43 -48.05
N GLU A 918 -31.29 -1.18 -48.59
CA GLU A 918 -32.60 -1.35 -47.94
C GLU A 918 -33.24 -2.65 -48.45
N PHE A 919 -33.76 -3.49 -47.55
CA PHE A 919 -34.40 -4.73 -47.96
C PHE A 919 -35.76 -4.48 -48.60
N GLN A 920 -35.92 -4.84 -49.88
CA GLN A 920 -37.20 -4.69 -50.60
C GLN A 920 -38.08 -5.95 -50.53
N ASN A 921 -37.53 -7.08 -50.10
CA ASN A 921 -38.21 -8.38 -50.06
C ASN A 921 -37.88 -9.14 -48.77
N CYS A 922 -38.74 -10.08 -48.37
CA CYS A 922 -38.50 -10.96 -47.22
C CYS A 922 -37.38 -11.97 -47.53
N ALA A 923 -36.64 -12.37 -46.49
CA ALA A 923 -35.71 -13.49 -46.56
C ALA A 923 -36.42 -14.83 -46.63
N ARG A 924 -35.75 -15.82 -47.24
CA ARG A 924 -36.17 -17.23 -47.27
C ARG A 924 -35.02 -18.09 -46.78
N LYS A 925 -35.29 -18.94 -45.79
CA LYS A 925 -34.30 -19.90 -45.31
C LYS A 925 -34.01 -20.95 -46.40
N MET A 926 -32.73 -21.09 -46.75
CA MET A 926 -32.24 -22.07 -47.73
C MET A 926 -31.87 -23.39 -47.07
N GLY A 927 -31.31 -23.36 -45.86
CA GLY A 927 -30.84 -24.54 -45.15
C GLY A 927 -30.02 -24.23 -43.91
N ASP A 928 -29.64 -25.27 -43.16
CA ASP A 928 -28.78 -25.20 -41.98
C ASP A 928 -27.31 -25.29 -42.36
N VAL A 929 -26.43 -24.66 -41.58
CA VAL A 929 -24.97 -24.73 -41.77
C VAL A 929 -24.39 -25.84 -40.91
N GLU A 930 -24.03 -26.97 -41.51
CA GLU A 930 -23.65 -28.20 -40.80
C GLU A 930 -22.48 -28.03 -39.82
N ILE A 931 -21.45 -27.27 -40.20
CA ILE A 931 -20.27 -27.03 -39.37
C ILE A 931 -20.48 -26.01 -38.25
N MET A 932 -21.54 -25.18 -38.35
CA MET A 932 -21.86 -24.16 -37.35
C MET A 932 -23.27 -24.38 -36.81
N LYS A 933 -23.35 -25.17 -35.73
CA LYS A 933 -24.62 -25.49 -35.07
C LYS A 933 -25.43 -24.23 -34.76
N GLY A 934 -26.66 -24.16 -35.30
CA GLY A 934 -27.59 -23.05 -35.09
C GLY A 934 -27.44 -21.87 -36.05
N TRP A 935 -26.62 -21.98 -37.09
CA TRP A 935 -26.55 -21.01 -38.19
C TRP A 935 -27.31 -21.50 -39.42
N HIS A 936 -27.87 -20.55 -40.17
CA HIS A 936 -28.69 -20.80 -41.34
C HIS A 936 -28.28 -19.89 -42.50
N LEU A 937 -28.49 -20.38 -43.72
CA LEU A 937 -28.37 -19.59 -44.95
C LEU A 937 -29.74 -19.06 -45.35
N PHE A 938 -29.78 -17.80 -45.76
CA PHE A 938 -30.97 -17.11 -46.23
C PHE A 938 -30.72 -16.51 -47.59
N THR A 939 -31.74 -16.52 -48.44
CA THR A 939 -31.74 -15.78 -49.71
C THR A 939 -32.80 -14.68 -49.66
N ILE A 940 -32.44 -13.51 -50.18
CA ILE A 940 -33.35 -12.38 -50.34
C ILE A 940 -33.40 -12.06 -51.84
N PRO A 941 -34.58 -12.18 -52.47
CA PRO A 941 -34.74 -11.84 -53.87
C PRO A 941 -34.38 -10.37 -54.13
N GLY A 942 -33.48 -10.13 -55.05
CA GLY A 942 -33.15 -8.79 -55.56
C GLY A 942 -33.64 -8.59 -56.99
N ARG A 943 -33.56 -7.35 -57.49
CA ARG A 943 -34.02 -6.99 -58.84
C ARG A 943 -33.17 -7.61 -59.96
N HIS A 944 -31.90 -7.89 -59.69
CA HIS A 944 -30.91 -8.35 -60.68
C HIS A 944 -30.15 -9.61 -60.23
N SER A 945 -29.89 -9.76 -58.93
CA SER A 945 -29.28 -10.95 -58.32
C SER A 945 -29.92 -11.19 -56.94
N ASN A 946 -29.89 -12.42 -56.46
CA ASN A 946 -30.33 -12.72 -55.09
C ASN A 946 -29.17 -12.45 -54.11
N LEU A 947 -29.50 -11.86 -52.97
CA LEU A 947 -28.57 -11.68 -51.87
C LEU A 947 -28.62 -12.91 -50.96
N VAL A 948 -27.47 -13.51 -50.69
CA VAL A 948 -27.32 -14.64 -49.79
C VAL A 948 -26.66 -14.17 -48.50
N LEU A 949 -27.31 -14.45 -47.38
CA LEU A 949 -26.88 -14.06 -46.03
C LEU A 949 -26.72 -15.30 -45.16
N SER A 950 -25.70 -15.30 -44.28
CA SER A 950 -25.63 -16.27 -43.17
C SER A 950 -25.94 -15.59 -41.83
N SER A 951 -26.82 -16.21 -41.06
CA SER A 951 -27.17 -15.72 -39.73
C SER A 951 -27.61 -16.85 -38.80
N ASN A 952 -27.38 -16.66 -37.49
CA ASN A 952 -27.97 -17.46 -36.44
C ASN A 952 -29.35 -16.93 -36.00
N LEU A 953 -29.85 -15.88 -36.64
CA LEU A 953 -31.20 -15.36 -36.45
C LEU A 953 -32.13 -15.89 -37.54
N PRO A 954 -33.43 -16.13 -37.24
CA PRO A 954 -34.43 -16.50 -38.24
C PRO A 954 -34.79 -15.28 -39.12
N LEU A 955 -33.94 -14.95 -40.09
CA LEU A 955 -34.10 -13.73 -40.90
C LEU A 955 -35.38 -13.73 -41.73
N ASP A 956 -35.88 -14.90 -42.10
CA ASP A 956 -37.14 -15.11 -42.81
C ASP A 956 -38.38 -14.68 -42.01
N GLU A 957 -38.29 -14.69 -40.68
CA GLU A 957 -39.35 -14.22 -39.78
C GLU A 957 -39.12 -12.76 -39.32
N LEU A 958 -37.87 -12.30 -39.34
CA LEU A 958 -37.48 -11.04 -38.71
C LEU A 958 -37.36 -9.86 -39.66
N ILE A 959 -36.99 -10.09 -40.93
CA ILE A 959 -36.79 -9.00 -41.90
C ILE A 959 -38.14 -8.44 -42.34
N VAL A 960 -38.32 -7.15 -42.12
CA VAL A 960 -39.43 -6.35 -42.59
C VAL A 960 -38.97 -5.51 -43.78
N PRO A 961 -39.50 -5.77 -45.00
CA PRO A 961 -39.18 -4.97 -46.17
C PRO A 961 -39.44 -3.48 -45.95
N THR A 962 -38.67 -2.62 -46.61
CA THR A 962 -38.71 -1.15 -46.56
C THR A 962 -38.37 -0.50 -45.21
N ARG A 963 -38.24 -1.30 -44.14
CA ARG A 963 -37.87 -0.83 -42.81
C ARG A 963 -36.47 -1.26 -42.40
N ASP A 964 -36.05 -2.44 -42.85
CA ASP A 964 -34.78 -3.02 -42.44
C ASP A 964 -33.71 -2.82 -43.51
N HIS A 965 -32.48 -2.61 -43.07
CA HIS A 965 -31.35 -2.20 -43.90
C HIS A 965 -30.10 -3.00 -43.54
N LEU A 966 -29.20 -3.15 -44.51
CA LEU A 966 -27.88 -3.75 -44.32
C LEU A 966 -26.81 -2.65 -44.39
N PHE A 967 -25.91 -2.67 -43.41
CA PHE A 967 -24.79 -1.75 -43.31
C PHE A 967 -23.48 -2.52 -43.25
N CYS A 968 -22.41 -1.89 -43.74
CA CYS A 968 -21.05 -2.39 -43.71
C CYS A 968 -20.15 -1.48 -42.90
N LEU A 969 -19.28 -2.10 -42.13
CA LEU A 969 -18.19 -1.46 -41.41
C LEU A 969 -16.87 -2.15 -41.79
N ASN A 970 -15.96 -1.39 -42.39
CA ASN A 970 -14.66 -1.88 -42.85
C ASN A 970 -13.56 -0.87 -42.46
N ASP A 971 -12.52 -1.33 -41.76
CA ASP A 971 -11.38 -0.51 -41.34
C ASP A 971 -10.15 -0.65 -42.24
N GLY A 972 -10.24 -1.46 -43.30
CA GLY A 972 -9.12 -1.74 -44.22
C GLY A 972 -8.11 -2.77 -43.71
N ASN A 973 -8.27 -3.31 -42.50
CA ASN A 973 -7.37 -4.28 -41.88
C ASN A 973 -8.16 -5.50 -41.36
N GLY A 974 -8.88 -6.20 -42.24
CA GLY A 974 -9.55 -7.46 -41.90
C GLY A 974 -10.85 -7.72 -42.66
N SER A 975 -11.65 -8.68 -42.16
CA SER A 975 -12.96 -9.01 -42.75
C SER A 975 -14.01 -7.97 -42.36
N PRO A 976 -14.80 -7.41 -43.30
CA PRO A 976 -15.84 -6.42 -42.98
C PRO A 976 -16.92 -6.99 -42.04
N ILE A 977 -17.56 -6.10 -41.27
CA ILE A 977 -18.68 -6.43 -40.37
C ILE A 977 -19.96 -5.95 -41.02
N PHE A 978 -20.92 -6.87 -41.19
CA PHE A 978 -22.23 -6.56 -41.76
C PHE A 978 -23.29 -6.52 -40.65
N LEU A 979 -23.94 -5.37 -40.51
CA LEU A 979 -24.95 -5.09 -39.49
C LEU A 979 -26.33 -5.05 -40.14
N LEU A 980 -27.23 -5.92 -39.66
CA LEU A 980 -28.66 -5.83 -39.98
C LEU A 980 -29.31 -4.86 -39.00
N MET A 981 -29.88 -3.78 -39.50
CA MET A 981 -30.48 -2.73 -38.67
C MET A 981 -31.89 -2.38 -39.12
N SER A 982 -32.78 -2.14 -38.16
CA SER A 982 -34.17 -1.77 -38.39
C SER A 982 -34.39 -0.30 -38.09
N LEU A 983 -35.10 0.42 -38.96
CA LEU A 983 -35.47 1.82 -38.77
C LEU A 983 -36.66 1.93 -37.78
N GLU A 984 -36.47 2.69 -36.71
CA GLU A 984 -37.52 3.07 -35.78
C GLU A 984 -38.18 4.38 -36.21
N ILE A 985 -39.47 4.28 -36.56
CA ILE A 985 -40.26 5.32 -37.24
C ILE A 985 -40.37 6.60 -36.41
N ASP A 986 -40.40 6.50 -35.09
CA ASP A 986 -40.71 7.64 -34.21
C ASP A 986 -39.50 8.56 -33.94
N HIS A 987 -38.29 8.11 -34.23
CA HIS A 987 -37.07 8.83 -33.84
C HIS A 987 -36.03 8.97 -34.95
N ASN A 988 -36.31 8.47 -36.16
CA ASN A 988 -35.35 8.48 -37.27
C ASN A 988 -34.06 7.71 -36.90
N THR A 989 -34.22 6.64 -36.13
CA THR A 989 -33.11 5.93 -35.50
C THR A 989 -32.99 4.46 -35.87
N TYR A 990 -31.78 3.90 -35.92
CA TYR A 990 -31.58 2.48 -36.19
C TYR A 990 -31.36 1.63 -34.94
N LYS A 991 -31.99 0.45 -34.92
CA LYS A 991 -31.77 -0.62 -33.94
C LYS A 991 -31.01 -1.77 -34.60
N VAL A 992 -29.90 -2.19 -34.00
CA VAL A 992 -29.18 -3.39 -34.45
C VAL A 992 -30.06 -4.61 -34.18
N MET A 993 -30.35 -5.37 -35.22
CA MET A 993 -31.16 -6.59 -35.13
C MET A 993 -30.26 -7.82 -34.96
N GLY A 994 -29.12 -7.81 -35.65
CA GLY A 994 -28.10 -8.83 -35.57
C GLY A 994 -26.97 -8.60 -36.56
N ILE A 995 -26.09 -9.59 -36.65
CA ILE A 995 -24.94 -9.58 -37.55
C ILE A 995 -25.10 -10.64 -38.66
N CYS A 996 -24.61 -10.31 -39.85
CA CYS A 996 -24.43 -11.28 -40.92
C CYS A 996 -22.94 -11.62 -41.02
N ARG A 997 -22.57 -12.90 -40.79
CA ARG A 997 -21.16 -13.32 -40.87
C ARG A 997 -20.67 -13.47 -42.30
N HIS A 998 -21.58 -13.69 -43.25
CA HIS A 998 -21.27 -13.79 -44.66
C HIS A 998 -22.39 -13.13 -45.50
N VAL A 999 -21.97 -12.41 -46.54
CA VAL A 999 -22.86 -11.75 -47.51
C VAL A 999 -22.31 -12.00 -48.91
N ALA A 1000 -23.14 -12.54 -49.79
CA ALA A 1000 -22.78 -12.87 -51.16
C ALA A 1000 -23.94 -12.63 -52.14
N PHE A 1001 -23.63 -12.55 -53.44
CA PHE A 1001 -24.62 -12.43 -54.51
C PHE A 1001 -24.63 -13.67 -55.40
N GLN A 1002 -25.82 -14.19 -55.72
CA GLN A 1002 -26.01 -15.40 -56.53
C GLN A 1002 -26.16 -15.07 -58.05
N ASP A 1003 -25.09 -15.23 -58.85
CA ASP A 1003 -24.86 -15.17 -60.34
C ASP A 1003 -25.56 -14.13 -61.26
N GLN A 1004 -25.17 -13.85 -62.52
CA GLN A 1004 -24.03 -14.16 -63.42
C GLN A 1004 -23.53 -12.83 -64.00
N LYS A 1005 -22.21 -12.61 -64.12
CA LYS A 1005 -21.58 -11.55 -64.96
C LYS A 1005 -21.73 -10.07 -64.57
N LEU A 1006 -22.05 -9.71 -63.33
CA LEU A 1006 -22.12 -8.29 -62.93
C LEU A 1006 -21.07 -7.94 -61.87
N ASP A 1007 -20.33 -6.88 -62.14
CA ASP A 1007 -19.32 -6.29 -61.25
C ASP A 1007 -19.98 -5.89 -59.92
N LEU A 1008 -19.35 -6.26 -58.81
CA LEU A 1008 -19.77 -5.89 -57.44
C LEU A 1008 -19.90 -4.36 -57.29
N ARG A 1009 -19.06 -3.59 -57.99
CA ARG A 1009 -19.08 -2.13 -57.97
C ARG A 1009 -20.30 -1.52 -58.64
N GLU A 1010 -20.75 -2.07 -59.78
CA GLU A 1010 -21.99 -1.62 -60.45
C GLU A 1010 -23.22 -1.95 -59.59
N ASN A 1011 -23.24 -3.08 -58.90
CA ASN A 1011 -24.36 -3.45 -58.02
C ASN A 1011 -24.47 -2.53 -56.80
N ILE A 1012 -23.38 -2.18 -56.13
CA ILE A 1012 -23.39 -1.27 -54.97
C ILE A 1012 -23.79 0.16 -55.38
N GLN A 1013 -23.34 0.64 -56.55
CA GLN A 1013 -23.73 1.95 -57.09
C GLN A 1013 -25.19 2.01 -57.56
N GLN A 1014 -25.73 0.93 -58.13
CA GLN A 1014 -27.12 0.87 -58.59
C GLN A 1014 -28.14 0.63 -57.45
N TRP A 1015 -27.69 0.26 -56.25
CA TRP A 1015 -28.53 -0.01 -55.07
C TRP A 1015 -28.56 1.11 -54.00
N ASN A 1016 -28.06 2.31 -54.32
CA ASN A 1016 -28.05 3.53 -53.45
C ASN A 1016 -27.03 3.54 -52.29
N ALA A 1017 -25.77 3.21 -52.53
CA ALA A 1017 -24.73 3.57 -51.56
C ALA A 1017 -24.53 5.11 -51.56
N SER A 1018 -24.98 5.78 -50.49
CA SER A 1018 -24.66 7.18 -50.21
C SER A 1018 -24.00 7.31 -48.83
N GLU A 1019 -22.91 8.06 -48.75
CA GLU A 1019 -22.24 8.34 -47.48
C GLU A 1019 -23.15 9.18 -46.60
N THR A 1020 -23.49 8.63 -45.42
CA THR A 1020 -24.50 9.23 -44.54
C THR A 1020 -23.98 9.23 -43.11
N ARG A 1021 -24.14 10.36 -42.42
CA ARG A 1021 -23.74 10.55 -41.02
C ARG A 1021 -24.91 10.26 -40.09
N TYR A 1022 -24.67 9.48 -39.03
CA TYR A 1022 -25.69 9.07 -38.09
C TYR A 1022 -25.39 9.58 -36.66
N THR A 1023 -26.33 10.32 -36.03
CA THR A 1023 -26.31 10.73 -34.60
C THR A 1023 -27.25 9.83 -33.80
N SER A 1024 -27.85 10.17 -32.64
CA SER A 1024 -28.73 9.23 -31.88
C SER A 1024 -29.48 9.86 -30.73
N GLY A 1025 -30.73 9.47 -30.42
CA GLY A 1025 -31.64 10.18 -29.49
C GLY A 1025 -31.94 9.47 -28.19
N ASP A 1026 -32.60 10.22 -27.28
CA ASP A 1026 -32.93 10.00 -25.85
C ASP A 1026 -33.24 8.58 -25.31
N ASN A 1027 -33.31 7.53 -26.15
CA ASN A 1027 -33.68 6.16 -25.77
C ASN A 1027 -32.71 5.04 -26.17
N GLY A 1028 -31.54 5.30 -26.78
CA GLY A 1028 -30.62 4.20 -27.16
C GLY A 1028 -30.43 3.96 -28.65
N ASN A 1029 -30.97 4.82 -29.53
CA ASN A 1029 -31.12 4.54 -30.96
C ASN A 1029 -30.41 5.55 -31.89
N LEU A 1030 -29.80 5.11 -33.02
CA LEU A 1030 -28.96 5.84 -34.01
C LEU A 1030 -29.69 6.79 -35.01
N HIS A 1031 -29.79 8.11 -34.78
CA HIS A 1031 -30.31 9.21 -35.64
C HIS A 1031 -29.52 9.47 -36.94
N PHE A 1032 -30.01 10.40 -37.76
CA PHE A 1032 -29.49 10.86 -39.05
C PHE A 1032 -29.10 12.36 -39.02
N SER A 1033 -28.00 12.77 -39.64
CA SER A 1033 -27.72 14.20 -39.93
C SER A 1033 -27.13 14.43 -41.33
N GLU A 1034 -27.86 15.09 -42.22
CA GLU A 1034 -27.33 15.59 -43.50
C GLU A 1034 -26.40 16.79 -43.25
N GLY A 1035 -25.09 16.57 -43.27
CA GLY A 1035 -24.10 17.64 -43.31
C GLY A 1035 -23.93 18.16 -44.73
N LYS A 1036 -24.79 19.08 -45.18
CA LYS A 1036 -24.55 19.87 -46.39
C LYS A 1036 -24.04 21.25 -45.96
N SER A 1037 -22.73 21.47 -46.04
CA SER A 1037 -22.20 22.85 -46.10
C SER A 1037 -22.06 23.24 -47.57
N GLU A 1038 -22.62 24.38 -47.96
CA GLU A 1038 -22.63 24.86 -49.36
C GLU A 1038 -21.23 25.11 -49.95
N ASP A 1039 -20.19 25.22 -49.12
CA ASP A 1039 -18.83 25.52 -49.56
C ASP A 1039 -18.07 24.31 -50.15
N GLU A 1040 -18.42 23.06 -49.81
CA GLU A 1040 -17.77 21.87 -50.38
C GLU A 1040 -18.20 21.58 -51.83
N ASN A 1041 -19.36 22.11 -52.24
CA ASN A 1041 -19.85 22.00 -53.62
C ASN A 1041 -19.00 22.78 -54.63
N LEU A 1042 -18.29 23.83 -54.22
CA LEU A 1042 -17.37 24.55 -55.10
C LEU A 1042 -16.08 23.75 -55.36
N HIS A 1043 -15.61 22.99 -54.36
CA HIS A 1043 -14.39 22.21 -54.47
C HIS A 1043 -14.60 20.92 -55.31
N LEU A 1044 -15.76 20.27 -55.15
CA LEU A 1044 -16.13 19.08 -55.92
C LEU A 1044 -16.43 19.37 -57.40
N ARG A 1045 -17.02 20.54 -57.73
CA ARG A 1045 -17.20 20.97 -59.13
C ARG A 1045 -15.87 21.29 -59.82
N SER A 1046 -14.91 21.85 -59.08
CA SER A 1046 -13.54 22.09 -59.54
C SER A 1046 -12.78 20.78 -59.83
N LEU A 1047 -12.96 19.75 -58.97
CA LEU A 1047 -12.35 18.44 -59.18
C LEU A 1047 -13.00 17.65 -60.33
N GLN A 1048 -14.33 17.70 -60.50
CA GLN A 1048 -15.01 17.07 -61.64
C GLN A 1048 -14.59 17.68 -62.98
N TYR A 1049 -14.35 18.99 -63.04
CA TYR A 1049 -13.88 19.67 -64.26
C TYR A 1049 -12.43 19.28 -64.62
N THR A 1050 -11.61 18.99 -63.60
CA THR A 1050 -10.21 18.58 -63.78
C THR A 1050 -10.09 17.11 -64.18
N LEU A 1051 -10.95 16.24 -63.64
CA LEU A 1051 -10.97 14.82 -63.97
C LEU A 1051 -11.53 14.54 -65.38
N HIS A 1052 -12.50 15.34 -65.84
CA HIS A 1052 -13.06 15.22 -67.20
C HIS A 1052 -12.02 15.57 -68.28
N ASN A 1053 -11.23 16.63 -68.07
CA ASN A 1053 -10.17 17.04 -69.00
C ASN A 1053 -8.95 16.09 -69.02
N GLN A 1054 -8.72 15.31 -67.96
CA GLN A 1054 -7.66 14.30 -67.93
C GLN A 1054 -8.06 12.96 -68.58
N LEU A 1055 -9.36 12.68 -68.70
CA LEU A 1055 -9.87 11.48 -69.37
C LEU A 1055 -9.95 11.63 -70.90
N GLU A 1056 -10.18 12.84 -71.44
CA GLU A 1056 -10.10 13.09 -72.89
C GLU A 1056 -8.66 13.05 -73.43
N ALA A 1057 -7.64 13.29 -72.59
CA ALA A 1057 -6.23 13.22 -73.00
C ALA A 1057 -5.67 11.78 -73.07
N ILE A 1058 -6.38 10.78 -72.54
CA ILE A 1058 -5.96 9.37 -72.53
C ILE A 1058 -6.68 8.56 -73.65
N THR A 1059 -7.62 9.17 -74.37
CA THR A 1059 -8.35 8.54 -75.48
C THR A 1059 -8.00 9.10 -76.88
N HIS A 1060 -6.88 9.82 -77.02
CA HIS A 1060 -6.33 10.27 -78.31
C HIS A 1060 -4.91 9.79 -78.60
#